data_AF-A0A154QFR2-F1
#
_entry.id   AF-A0A154QFR2-F1
#
_cell.length_a   1.000
_cell.length_b   1.000
_cell.length_c   1.000
_cell.angle_alpha   90.00
_cell.angle_beta   90.00
_cell.angle_gamma   90.00
#
_symmetry.space_group_name_H-M   'P 1'
#
loop_
_entity.id
_entity.type
_entity.pdbx_description
1 polymer ?
#
loop_
_entity_poly.entity_id
_entity_poly.type
_entity_poly.pdbx_seq_one_letter_code
_entity_poly.pdbx_strand_id
1 'polypeptide(L)'
;MHLVVCLPMRSLVTQTVQRLQTYFDALKAKKPEVGVAVHQLMGGAIDDEWVGQPDKPWVLVGTQDQLLSRALNRGYSMSRFEWPIHFGLLNNDCRWLIDEVQLMGPGLWTTSQLDWMRRKRFESLKPCPTTWMSATVGQSFLGTTDRVRDALAEPSNEQIAFEGKLKTALNGDAGLKWWRAAKRPLAWWHPEAAAQPTTSGGKKRGAAKSAAATAATPNAIAASVKAKHVAGTLSLVICNTVDMARAVFGALPSANHKVLLTSRFRREDRARHEQRLIDFDAQRKAGGLPEHDPGLICVSTQVIEAGVDISAHRLFTELAPWPSMLQRLGRLNRKGDDQEAQAWVWETPKEGGNKKVERIGPYEAADIERAKKLVEAFASLSQNKAFSEAIAGLNACKQKDALQPKPSPLPRALDVHGLFSTERDVHGGFTDVSAFVRGTDPDLDVTVFWRYWTGDSPPRGKELDGPLLEPAKEGCPVSFVRVQKMIESSKAKAWLWDDEADRWERVNHWDIRPGMLVMFKHDVGGYDATQGWTGDRANVLAEVPRAGRGATLRDDAWTEVGYWSKLDVHLKDARDAAEKLSTALSLTGDTKTAVVEASGLHDLGKAHPQWQAALPDRSGIPNAPLAKSPRVVAADVVGDASVVRAAFASLRPQAHALPDETRRRGREDVVRLRWAIDDRLNEAELKSLRAVTGVRWAGHLQFHPGLRHEVASALAMWRRYQDSETKPYPALAVYLAAAHHGKARTVMRSTTGEDDVFGVRVEPNVLTVGDDQWPLDFSIAKDGAEGRWEGSEFVQTGHGWTGLVADLLGPWRPEETSDAGVVPADEPRQLGPFALAYLEALVRIADWRASAQPSASTKPSEVRDGR
;
A
#
# COMPACT_ATOMS: atom_id res chain seq x y z
N MET A 1 -17.97 11.32 -9.55
CA MET A 1 -17.76 9.86 -9.51
C MET A 1 -16.49 9.46 -10.23
N HIS A 2 -15.56 8.94 -9.43
CA HIS A 2 -14.26 8.42 -9.84
C HIS A 2 -14.37 6.94 -10.22
N LEU A 3 -13.34 6.41 -10.88
CA LEU A 3 -13.29 4.99 -11.24
C LEU A 3 -12.16 4.30 -10.48
N VAL A 4 -12.46 3.20 -9.80
CA VAL A 4 -11.47 2.36 -9.11
C VAL A 4 -11.44 0.99 -9.79
N VAL A 5 -10.30 0.62 -10.38
CA VAL A 5 -10.09 -0.65 -11.07
C VAL A 5 -9.20 -1.55 -10.21
N CYS A 6 -9.81 -2.58 -9.63
CA CYS A 6 -9.17 -3.53 -8.73
C CYS A 6 -8.78 -4.80 -9.48
N LEU A 7 -7.49 -5.13 -9.42
CA LEU A 7 -6.88 -6.24 -10.15
C LEU A 7 -6.23 -7.22 -9.15
N PRO A 8 -6.29 -8.54 -9.37
CA PRO A 8 -5.75 -9.51 -8.42
C PRO A 8 -4.22 -9.48 -8.33
N MET A 9 -3.54 -8.96 -9.36
CA MET A 9 -2.09 -9.06 -9.53
C MET A 9 -1.47 -7.77 -10.06
N ARG A 10 -0.23 -7.50 -9.63
CA ARG A 10 0.52 -6.24 -9.88
C ARG A 10 0.69 -5.90 -11.35
N SER A 11 1.14 -6.86 -12.13
CA SER A 11 1.54 -6.65 -13.51
C SER A 11 0.35 -6.19 -14.39
N LEU A 12 -0.90 -6.58 -14.07
CA LEU A 12 -2.09 -6.13 -14.82
C LEU A 12 -2.34 -4.65 -14.65
N VAL A 13 -1.90 -4.08 -13.52
CA VAL A 13 -2.09 -2.67 -13.19
C VAL A 13 -1.39 -1.81 -14.22
N THR A 14 -0.08 -1.99 -14.43
CA THR A 14 0.69 -1.17 -15.38
C THR A 14 0.13 -1.23 -16.80
N GLN A 15 -0.22 -2.43 -17.29
CA GLN A 15 -0.83 -2.57 -18.62
C GLN A 15 -2.18 -1.85 -18.71
N THR A 16 -3.00 -1.97 -17.67
CA THR A 16 -4.33 -1.34 -17.62
C THR A 16 -4.21 0.18 -17.55
N VAL A 17 -3.27 0.71 -16.77
CA VAL A 17 -2.95 2.14 -16.70
C VAL A 17 -2.56 2.66 -18.08
N GLN A 18 -1.62 2.02 -18.78
CA GLN A 18 -1.19 2.44 -20.12
C GLN A 18 -2.33 2.45 -21.14
N ARG A 19 -3.20 1.44 -21.11
CA ARG A 19 -4.37 1.36 -22.00
C ARG A 19 -5.39 2.45 -21.70
N LEU A 20 -5.70 2.65 -20.42
CA LEU A 20 -6.63 3.71 -19.99
C LEU A 20 -6.09 5.08 -20.35
N GLN A 21 -4.79 5.33 -20.16
CA GLN A 21 -4.14 6.57 -20.57
C GLN A 21 -4.33 6.81 -22.07
N THR A 22 -4.09 5.79 -22.91
CA THR A 22 -4.33 5.88 -24.36
C THR A 22 -5.78 6.24 -24.68
N TYR A 23 -6.75 5.66 -23.98
CA TYR A 23 -8.18 5.94 -24.19
C TYR A 23 -8.55 7.36 -23.75
N PHE A 24 -8.05 7.82 -22.59
CA PHE A 24 -8.32 9.16 -22.09
C PHE A 24 -7.60 10.24 -22.89
N ASP A 25 -6.40 9.97 -23.40
CA ASP A 25 -5.69 10.87 -24.32
C ASP A 25 -6.45 11.03 -25.64
N ALA A 26 -6.93 9.92 -26.20
CA ALA A 26 -7.77 9.94 -27.40
C ALA A 26 -9.11 10.65 -27.15
N LEU A 27 -9.69 10.50 -25.95
CA LEU A 27 -10.91 11.20 -25.56
C LEU A 27 -10.66 12.71 -25.42
N LYS A 28 -9.58 13.09 -24.74
CA LYS A 28 -9.15 14.49 -24.55
C LYS A 28 -8.86 15.17 -25.88
N ALA A 29 -8.26 14.45 -26.84
CA ALA A 29 -8.05 14.96 -28.19
C ALA A 29 -9.38 15.27 -28.93
N LYS A 30 -10.45 14.53 -28.64
CA LYS A 30 -11.79 14.76 -29.21
C LYS A 30 -12.64 15.74 -28.39
N LYS A 31 -12.37 15.84 -27.09
CA LYS A 31 -13.09 16.65 -26.10
C LYS A 31 -12.10 17.27 -25.11
N PRO A 32 -11.47 18.41 -25.45
CA PRO A 32 -10.40 19.02 -24.65
C PRO A 32 -10.81 19.36 -23.21
N GLU A 33 -12.10 19.58 -22.97
CA GLU A 33 -12.69 19.85 -21.66
C GLU A 33 -12.69 18.62 -20.73
N VAL A 34 -12.53 17.41 -21.27
CA VAL A 34 -12.49 16.16 -20.50
C VAL A 34 -11.04 15.81 -20.17
N GLY A 35 -10.58 16.22 -18.98
CA GLY A 35 -9.30 15.81 -18.42
C GLY A 35 -9.49 14.78 -17.31
N VAL A 36 -9.14 13.52 -17.55
CA VAL A 36 -9.19 12.45 -16.54
C VAL A 36 -7.77 11.96 -16.28
N ALA A 37 -7.32 12.09 -15.04
CA ALA A 37 -6.01 11.57 -14.64
C ALA A 37 -6.09 10.06 -14.36
N VAL A 38 -5.06 9.32 -14.74
CA VAL A 38 -4.94 7.88 -14.45
C VAL A 38 -3.82 7.68 -13.44
N HIS A 39 -4.16 7.09 -12.31
CA HIS A 39 -3.26 6.86 -11.19
C HIS A 39 -3.10 5.36 -10.91
N GLN A 40 -1.94 5.02 -10.39
CA GLN A 40 -1.52 3.64 -10.16
C GLN A 40 -1.29 3.37 -8.67
N LEU A 41 -1.90 2.29 -8.15
CA LEU A 41 -1.68 1.77 -6.79
C LEU A 41 -1.29 0.29 -6.81
N MET A 42 -0.01 0.03 -6.96
CA MET A 42 0.55 -1.30 -6.79
C MET A 42 1.79 -1.25 -5.91
N GLY A 43 2.07 -2.35 -5.20
CA GLY A 43 3.25 -2.43 -4.32
C GLY A 43 4.50 -2.00 -5.07
N GLY A 44 4.99 -0.82 -4.71
CA GLY A 44 5.90 -0.06 -5.52
C GLY A 44 5.32 1.22 -6.14
N ALA A 45 4.61 1.14 -7.26
CA ALA A 45 4.11 2.35 -7.94
C ALA A 45 2.84 2.79 -7.23
N ILE A 46 2.98 3.73 -6.29
CA ILE A 46 1.91 4.33 -5.51
C ILE A 46 1.89 5.80 -5.89
N ASP A 47 0.88 6.18 -6.66
CA ASP A 47 0.58 7.58 -6.92
C ASP A 47 -0.39 8.07 -5.85
N ASP A 48 -0.05 9.17 -5.18
CA ASP A 48 -0.89 9.78 -4.15
C ASP A 48 -1.49 11.13 -4.59
N GLU A 49 -1.17 11.61 -5.80
CA GLU A 49 -1.68 12.89 -6.31
C GLU A 49 -3.21 12.97 -6.40
N TRP A 50 -3.88 11.83 -6.65
CA TRP A 50 -5.33 11.74 -6.72
C TRP A 50 -6.01 12.10 -5.39
N VAL A 51 -5.34 11.85 -4.27
CA VAL A 51 -5.88 12.08 -2.92
C VAL A 51 -6.20 13.57 -2.74
N GLY A 52 -5.37 14.47 -3.27
CA GLY A 52 -5.58 15.91 -3.18
C GLY A 52 -6.65 16.47 -4.11
N GLN A 53 -7.28 15.65 -4.96
CA GLN A 53 -8.15 16.07 -6.06
C GLN A 53 -9.51 15.35 -6.11
N PRO A 54 -10.26 15.22 -5.00
CA PRO A 54 -11.54 14.50 -4.99
C PRO A 54 -12.65 15.20 -5.79
N ASP A 55 -12.46 16.49 -6.12
CA ASP A 55 -13.34 17.32 -6.95
C ASP A 55 -13.04 17.23 -8.47
N LYS A 56 -11.97 16.55 -8.87
CA LYS A 56 -11.60 16.35 -10.27
C LYS A 56 -11.71 14.88 -10.66
N PRO A 57 -12.15 14.55 -11.88
CA PRO A 57 -12.32 13.15 -12.27
C PRO A 57 -10.96 12.44 -12.39
N TRP A 58 -10.84 11.29 -11.73
CA TRP A 58 -9.69 10.42 -11.87
C TRP A 58 -10.08 8.94 -11.97
N VAL A 59 -9.14 8.15 -12.51
CA VAL A 59 -9.17 6.69 -12.50
C VAL A 59 -8.00 6.18 -11.68
N LEU A 60 -8.29 5.28 -10.75
CA LEU A 60 -7.32 4.65 -9.88
C LEU A 60 -7.26 3.16 -10.21
N VAL A 61 -6.13 2.69 -10.71
CA VAL A 61 -5.91 1.28 -11.03
C VAL A 61 -4.96 0.69 -10.01
N GLY A 62 -5.34 -0.39 -9.36
CA GLY A 62 -4.49 -0.97 -8.33
C GLY A 62 -4.70 -2.44 -8.09
N THR A 63 -3.79 -3.01 -7.29
CA THR A 63 -3.94 -4.40 -6.87
C THR A 63 -4.97 -4.53 -5.77
N GLN A 64 -5.63 -5.69 -5.66
CA GLN A 64 -6.53 -6.02 -4.55
C GLN A 64 -5.90 -5.73 -3.18
N ASP A 65 -4.61 -6.03 -3.03
CA ASP A 65 -3.87 -5.71 -1.82
C ASP A 65 -3.88 -4.24 -1.45
N GLN A 66 -3.59 -3.37 -2.42
CA GLN A 66 -3.41 -1.95 -2.17
C GLN A 66 -4.77 -1.27 -2.02
N LEU A 67 -5.75 -1.68 -2.82
CA LEU A 67 -7.08 -1.09 -2.82
C LEU A 67 -7.95 -1.60 -1.68
N LEU A 68 -8.05 -2.91 -1.46
CA LEU A 68 -8.91 -3.47 -0.41
C LEU A 68 -8.37 -3.17 1.00
N SER A 69 -7.05 -3.19 1.20
CA SER A 69 -6.47 -2.81 2.49
C SER A 69 -6.79 -1.35 2.85
N ARG A 70 -6.73 -0.43 1.87
CA ARG A 70 -7.14 0.97 2.05
C ARG A 70 -8.65 1.11 2.25
N ALA A 71 -9.46 0.37 1.49
CA ALA A 71 -10.91 0.32 1.66
C ALA A 71 -11.35 -0.31 3.00
N LEU A 72 -10.44 -0.98 3.72
CA LEU A 72 -10.61 -1.53 5.07
C LEU A 72 -9.85 -0.72 6.15
N ASN A 73 -9.42 0.51 5.86
CA ASN A 73 -8.72 1.39 6.80
C ASN A 73 -7.40 0.81 7.37
N ARG A 74 -6.72 -0.04 6.60
CA ARG A 74 -5.44 -0.69 6.94
C ARG A 74 -4.51 -0.70 5.73
N GLY A 75 -4.43 0.44 5.04
CA GLY A 75 -3.70 0.58 3.79
C GLY A 75 -2.26 0.06 3.87
N TYR A 76 -1.93 -0.91 3.03
CA TYR A 76 -0.58 -1.46 2.99
C TYR A 76 0.43 -0.48 2.41
N SER A 77 1.64 -0.47 3.00
CA SER A 77 2.77 0.36 2.55
C SER A 77 2.54 1.88 2.62
N MET A 78 1.67 2.34 3.52
CA MET A 78 1.43 3.76 3.80
C MET A 78 1.36 4.01 5.31
N SER A 79 1.45 5.28 5.71
CA SER A 79 1.35 5.64 7.12
C SER A 79 -0.03 5.33 7.67
N ARG A 80 -0.13 4.89 8.93
CA ARG A 80 -1.43 4.67 9.58
C ARG A 80 -2.26 5.94 9.72
N PHE A 81 -1.59 7.09 9.73
CA PHE A 81 -2.20 8.41 9.79
C PHE A 81 -2.88 8.81 8.48
N GLU A 82 -2.53 8.16 7.37
CA GLU A 82 -3.12 8.39 6.05
C GLU A 82 -4.24 7.37 5.74
N TRP A 83 -4.35 6.27 6.51
CA TRP A 83 -5.39 5.26 6.30
C TRP A 83 -6.80 5.86 6.22
N PRO A 84 -7.22 6.77 7.12
CA PRO A 84 -8.58 7.32 7.09
C PRO A 84 -8.88 8.10 5.81
N ILE A 85 -7.87 8.79 5.26
CA ILE A 85 -8.00 9.59 4.04
C ILE A 85 -8.34 8.68 2.87
N HIS A 86 -7.51 7.65 2.63
CA HIS A 86 -7.74 6.72 1.54
C HIS A 86 -9.02 5.90 1.77
N PHE A 87 -9.30 5.50 3.01
CA PHE A 87 -10.50 4.78 3.39
C PHE A 87 -11.77 5.57 3.10
N GLY A 88 -11.80 6.86 3.44
CA GLY A 88 -12.91 7.77 3.15
C GLY A 88 -13.12 7.94 1.64
N LEU A 89 -12.06 8.28 0.90
CA LEU A 89 -12.13 8.52 -0.55
C LEU A 89 -12.52 7.27 -1.35
N LEU A 90 -12.04 6.09 -0.96
CA LEU A 90 -12.31 4.84 -1.69
C LEU A 90 -13.71 4.26 -1.41
N ASN A 91 -14.37 4.71 -0.36
CA ASN A 91 -15.72 4.27 0.01
C ASN A 91 -16.81 5.30 -0.32
N ASN A 92 -16.47 6.43 -0.95
CA ASN A 92 -17.39 7.49 -1.34
C ASN A 92 -17.08 7.98 -2.77
N ASP A 93 -18.12 8.35 -3.53
CA ASP A 93 -18.03 8.90 -4.90
C ASP A 93 -17.17 8.07 -5.88
N CYS A 94 -17.15 6.74 -5.74
CA CYS A 94 -16.32 5.85 -6.54
C CYS A 94 -17.14 4.72 -7.20
N ARG A 95 -16.91 4.44 -8.48
CA ARG A 95 -17.33 3.17 -9.08
C ARG A 95 -16.18 2.16 -9.04
N TRP A 96 -16.40 1.05 -8.36
CA TRP A 96 -15.45 -0.06 -8.33
C TRP A 96 -15.69 -1.02 -9.48
N LEU A 97 -14.63 -1.34 -10.22
CA LEU A 97 -14.54 -2.44 -11.18
C LEU A 97 -13.58 -3.47 -10.60
N ILE A 98 -14.06 -4.69 -10.41
CA ILE A 98 -13.29 -5.79 -9.87
C ILE A 98 -13.05 -6.79 -11.00
N ASP A 99 -11.82 -6.84 -11.51
CA ASP A 99 -11.47 -7.72 -12.63
C ASP A 99 -10.88 -9.04 -12.16
N GLU A 100 -10.99 -10.07 -13.00
CA GLU A 100 -10.40 -11.39 -12.77
C GLU A 100 -10.75 -11.97 -11.38
N VAL A 101 -12.01 -11.83 -10.97
CA VAL A 101 -12.49 -12.18 -9.60
C VAL A 101 -12.15 -13.59 -9.16
N GLN A 102 -11.97 -14.52 -10.11
CA GLN A 102 -11.57 -15.90 -9.84
C GLN A 102 -10.17 -16.05 -9.23
N LEU A 103 -9.36 -14.99 -9.25
CA LEU A 103 -8.01 -14.96 -8.66
C LEU A 103 -7.96 -14.15 -7.34
N MET A 104 -9.10 -13.64 -6.87
CA MET A 104 -9.12 -12.74 -5.71
C MET A 104 -9.29 -13.47 -4.37
N GLY A 105 -9.66 -14.75 -4.37
CA GLY A 105 -9.87 -15.50 -3.14
C GLY A 105 -10.83 -14.76 -2.17
N PRO A 106 -10.42 -14.46 -0.93
CA PRO A 106 -11.24 -13.70 0.02
C PRO A 106 -11.55 -12.27 -0.40
N GLY A 107 -10.66 -11.64 -1.19
CA GLY A 107 -10.89 -10.30 -1.72
C GLY A 107 -12.22 -10.18 -2.49
N LEU A 108 -12.65 -11.25 -3.16
CA LEU A 108 -13.96 -11.31 -3.82
C LEU A 108 -15.12 -11.12 -2.83
N TRP A 109 -15.11 -11.89 -1.74
CA TRP A 109 -16.15 -11.83 -0.71
C TRP A 109 -16.13 -10.50 0.04
N THR A 110 -14.94 -9.95 0.27
CA THR A 110 -14.76 -8.62 0.84
C THR A 110 -15.38 -7.53 -0.02
N THR A 111 -15.20 -7.58 -1.34
CA THR A 111 -15.83 -6.59 -2.23
C THR A 111 -17.36 -6.65 -2.22
N SER A 112 -17.97 -7.84 -2.11
CA SER A 112 -19.43 -7.97 -2.02
C SER A 112 -19.98 -7.44 -0.68
N GLN A 113 -19.24 -7.64 0.41
CA GLN A 113 -19.57 -7.11 1.73
C GLN A 113 -19.42 -5.59 1.81
N LEU A 114 -18.32 -5.02 1.30
CA LEU A 114 -18.15 -3.57 1.26
C LEU A 114 -19.22 -2.89 0.38
N ASP A 115 -19.61 -3.50 -0.74
CA ASP A 115 -20.73 -3.01 -1.56
C ASP A 115 -22.06 -3.00 -0.78
N TRP A 116 -22.33 -4.04 0.01
CA TRP A 116 -23.50 -4.07 0.90
C TRP A 116 -23.43 -2.99 1.97
N MET A 117 -22.30 -2.89 2.67
CA MET A 117 -22.15 -1.94 3.78
C MET A 117 -22.37 -0.51 3.30
N ARG A 118 -21.77 -0.12 2.17
CA ARG A 118 -21.90 1.23 1.59
C ARG A 118 -23.34 1.60 1.21
N ARG A 119 -24.20 0.61 0.95
CA ARG A 119 -25.60 0.80 0.51
C ARG A 119 -26.63 0.69 1.63
N LYS A 120 -26.35 -0.10 2.67
CA LYS A 120 -27.37 -0.51 3.66
C LYS A 120 -26.94 -0.39 5.10
N ARG A 121 -25.64 -0.43 5.41
CA ARG A 121 -25.16 -0.44 6.80
C ARG A 121 -24.52 0.86 7.23
N PHE A 122 -23.53 1.32 6.48
CA PHE A 122 -22.78 2.55 6.69
C PHE A 122 -22.94 3.35 5.39
N GLU A 123 -24.06 4.05 5.27
CA GLU A 123 -24.39 4.72 4.01
C GLU A 123 -23.30 5.74 3.65
N SER A 124 -22.74 5.60 2.45
CA SER A 124 -21.74 6.54 1.93
C SER A 124 -22.41 7.89 1.62
N LEU A 125 -21.73 9.01 1.87
CA LEU A 125 -22.22 10.36 1.54
C LEU A 125 -22.47 10.58 0.05
N LYS A 126 -21.76 9.82 -0.79
CA LYS A 126 -21.87 9.85 -2.25
C LYS A 126 -21.90 8.42 -2.80
N PRO A 127 -22.61 8.15 -3.92
CA PRO A 127 -22.76 6.80 -4.46
C PRO A 127 -21.43 6.08 -4.67
N CYS A 128 -21.34 4.81 -4.24
CA CYS A 128 -20.13 4.00 -4.39
C CYS A 128 -20.38 2.56 -4.90
N PRO A 129 -20.89 2.38 -6.15
CA PRO A 129 -21.29 1.07 -6.68
C PRO A 129 -20.11 0.16 -7.07
N THR A 130 -20.31 -1.17 -7.03
CA THR A 130 -19.31 -2.18 -7.43
C THR A 130 -19.78 -3.02 -8.62
N THR A 131 -18.86 -3.36 -9.53
CA THR A 131 -19.06 -4.23 -10.70
C THR A 131 -18.00 -5.32 -10.73
N TRP A 132 -18.39 -6.58 -10.92
CA TRP A 132 -17.49 -7.74 -10.93
C TRP A 132 -17.37 -8.34 -12.32
N MET A 133 -16.14 -8.63 -12.76
CA MET A 133 -15.83 -9.23 -14.05
C MET A 133 -15.16 -10.59 -13.86
N SER A 134 -15.67 -11.62 -14.55
CA SER A 134 -15.13 -12.97 -14.51
C SER A 134 -15.22 -13.68 -15.85
N ALA A 135 -14.26 -14.57 -16.12
CA ALA A 135 -14.34 -15.54 -17.20
C ALA A 135 -15.01 -16.87 -16.79
N THR A 136 -14.97 -17.23 -15.51
CA THR A 136 -15.25 -18.62 -15.07
C THR A 136 -15.97 -18.76 -13.74
N VAL A 137 -16.18 -17.68 -12.96
CA VAL A 137 -16.79 -17.77 -11.62
C VAL A 137 -18.29 -17.48 -11.64
N GLY A 138 -19.05 -18.31 -10.92
CA GLY A 138 -20.48 -18.12 -10.69
C GLY A 138 -20.81 -16.98 -9.71
N GLN A 139 -22.08 -16.57 -9.66
CA GLN A 139 -22.56 -15.41 -8.88
C GLN A 139 -22.83 -15.71 -7.40
N SER A 140 -22.58 -16.93 -6.92
CA SER A 140 -22.94 -17.35 -5.55
C SER A 140 -22.27 -16.54 -4.44
N PHE A 141 -21.13 -15.89 -4.69
CA PHE A 141 -20.48 -14.98 -3.74
C PHE A 141 -21.29 -13.72 -3.41
N LEU A 142 -22.30 -13.38 -4.22
CA LEU A 142 -23.23 -12.29 -3.94
C LEU A 142 -24.27 -12.68 -2.88
N GLY A 143 -24.50 -13.98 -2.67
CA GLY A 143 -25.47 -14.54 -1.73
C GLY A 143 -24.97 -14.65 -0.29
N THR A 144 -24.20 -13.69 0.21
CA THR A 144 -23.80 -13.65 1.63
C THR A 144 -25.01 -13.41 2.54
N THR A 145 -24.96 -13.86 3.80
CA THR A 145 -26.07 -13.72 4.77
C THR A 145 -26.68 -12.32 4.81
N ASP A 146 -25.86 -11.27 4.95
CA ASP A 146 -26.34 -9.88 5.03
C ASP A 146 -26.98 -9.39 3.72
N ARG A 147 -26.38 -9.73 2.58
CA ARG A 147 -26.93 -9.39 1.26
C ARG A 147 -28.25 -10.09 0.98
N VAL A 148 -28.40 -11.34 1.42
CA VAL A 148 -29.67 -12.07 1.30
C VAL A 148 -30.74 -11.40 2.17
N ARG A 149 -30.42 -11.10 3.44
CA ARG A 149 -31.33 -10.42 4.36
C ARG A 149 -31.86 -9.11 3.79
N ASP A 150 -30.99 -8.33 3.15
CA ASP A 150 -31.34 -6.99 2.64
C ASP A 150 -31.65 -6.97 1.13
N ALA A 151 -31.98 -8.13 0.53
CA ALA A 151 -32.41 -8.31 -0.86
C ALA A 151 -31.42 -7.77 -1.92
N LEU A 152 -30.12 -7.96 -1.71
CA LEU A 152 -29.01 -7.57 -2.60
C LEU A 152 -28.21 -8.77 -3.14
N ALA A 153 -28.70 -10.00 -2.95
CA ALA A 153 -28.05 -11.21 -3.43
C ALA A 153 -28.11 -11.38 -4.95
N GLU A 154 -29.15 -10.86 -5.59
CA GLU A 154 -29.37 -10.97 -7.04
C GLU A 154 -28.98 -9.68 -7.78
N PRO A 155 -28.53 -9.78 -9.05
CA PRO A 155 -28.29 -8.61 -9.88
C PRO A 155 -29.57 -7.80 -10.11
N SER A 156 -29.45 -6.47 -10.03
CA SER A 156 -30.52 -5.56 -10.41
C SER A 156 -30.81 -5.62 -11.93
N ASN A 157 -32.02 -5.21 -12.32
CA ASN A 157 -32.41 -5.12 -13.74
C ASN A 157 -31.45 -4.25 -14.57
N GLU A 158 -30.92 -3.18 -13.99
CA GLU A 158 -29.92 -2.31 -14.64
C GLU A 158 -28.61 -3.07 -14.92
N GLN A 159 -28.14 -3.89 -13.98
CA GLN A 159 -26.94 -4.71 -14.15
C GLN A 159 -27.14 -5.74 -15.27
N ILE A 160 -28.29 -6.41 -15.29
CA ILE A 160 -28.63 -7.39 -16.33
C ILE A 160 -28.66 -6.73 -17.71
N ALA A 161 -29.30 -5.57 -17.83
CA ALA A 161 -29.37 -4.82 -19.08
C ALA A 161 -27.98 -4.37 -19.57
N PHE A 162 -27.11 -3.93 -18.65
CA PHE A 162 -25.73 -3.55 -18.97
C PHE A 162 -24.90 -4.74 -19.49
N GLU A 163 -24.97 -5.90 -18.82
CA GLU A 163 -24.30 -7.12 -19.30
C GLU A 163 -24.76 -7.55 -20.69
N GLY A 164 -26.07 -7.45 -20.98
CA GLY A 164 -26.62 -7.78 -22.29
C GLY A 164 -26.03 -6.91 -23.41
N LYS A 165 -25.89 -5.60 -23.15
CA LYS A 165 -25.24 -4.65 -24.07
C LYS A 165 -23.77 -4.99 -24.29
N LEU A 166 -23.04 -5.28 -23.22
CA LEU A 166 -21.62 -5.61 -23.28
C LEU A 166 -21.37 -6.89 -24.10
N LYS A 167 -22.15 -7.96 -23.86
CA LYS A 167 -22.05 -9.22 -24.60
C LYS A 167 -22.28 -9.01 -26.10
N THR A 168 -23.27 -8.19 -26.45
CA THR A 168 -23.57 -7.86 -27.84
C THR A 168 -22.39 -7.14 -28.51
N ALA A 169 -21.84 -6.12 -27.83
CA ALA A 169 -20.71 -5.36 -28.34
C ALA A 169 -19.47 -6.23 -28.54
N LEU A 170 -19.12 -7.07 -27.56
CA LEU A 170 -17.94 -7.94 -27.64
C LEU A 170 -18.09 -8.99 -28.76
N ASN A 171 -19.27 -9.57 -28.93
CA ASN A 171 -19.50 -10.57 -29.98
C ASN A 171 -19.29 -10.00 -31.39
N GLY A 172 -19.67 -8.74 -31.61
CA GLY A 172 -19.52 -8.02 -32.87
C GLY A 172 -18.13 -7.44 -33.16
N ASP A 173 -17.19 -7.50 -32.21
CA ASP A 173 -15.86 -6.90 -32.39
C ASP A 173 -14.94 -7.79 -33.26
N ALA A 174 -14.69 -7.35 -34.49
CA ALA A 174 -13.79 -8.01 -35.43
C ALA A 174 -12.33 -8.06 -34.93
N GLY A 175 -11.92 -7.11 -34.09
CA GLY A 175 -10.60 -7.04 -33.48
C GLY A 175 -10.34 -8.16 -32.46
N LEU A 176 -11.37 -8.91 -32.05
CA LEU A 176 -11.25 -10.05 -31.13
C LEU A 176 -11.32 -11.41 -31.83
N LYS A 177 -11.40 -11.45 -33.17
CA LYS A 177 -11.52 -12.70 -33.94
C LYS A 177 -10.31 -13.63 -33.76
N TRP A 178 -9.09 -13.07 -33.71
CA TRP A 178 -7.86 -13.85 -33.50
C TRP A 178 -7.86 -14.55 -32.14
N TRP A 179 -8.39 -13.91 -31.10
CA TRP A 179 -8.45 -14.46 -29.74
C TRP A 179 -9.35 -15.71 -29.67
N ARG A 180 -10.45 -15.70 -30.44
CA ARG A 180 -11.37 -16.84 -30.54
C ARG A 180 -10.80 -18.03 -31.32
N ALA A 181 -9.80 -17.79 -32.18
CA ALA A 181 -9.22 -18.82 -33.05
C ALA A 181 -7.90 -19.41 -32.53
N ALA A 182 -7.23 -18.74 -31.59
CA ALA A 182 -5.92 -19.16 -31.08
C ALA A 182 -5.97 -20.54 -30.40
N LYS A 183 -5.05 -21.44 -30.79
CA LYS A 183 -4.85 -22.75 -30.15
C LYS A 183 -3.80 -22.66 -29.04
N ARG A 184 -4.01 -23.43 -27.97
CA ARG A 184 -3.11 -23.50 -26.81
C ARG A 184 -2.88 -24.95 -26.40
N PRO A 185 -2.13 -25.72 -27.21
CA PRO A 185 -1.98 -27.15 -27.00
C PRO A 185 -1.19 -27.43 -25.71
N LEU A 186 -1.71 -28.36 -24.92
CA LEU A 186 -1.15 -28.76 -23.63
C LEU A 186 -0.89 -30.27 -23.61
N ALA A 187 0.27 -30.67 -23.09
CA ALA A 187 0.63 -32.06 -22.86
C ALA A 187 1.21 -32.26 -21.44
N TRP A 188 1.10 -33.48 -20.93
CA TRP A 188 1.82 -33.89 -19.72
C TRP A 188 3.30 -34.08 -19.99
N TRP A 189 4.15 -33.62 -19.07
CA TRP A 189 5.59 -33.83 -19.11
C TRP A 189 6.00 -34.99 -18.22
N HIS A 190 6.94 -35.78 -18.72
CA HIS A 190 7.58 -36.87 -18.01
C HIS A 190 9.10 -36.72 -18.11
N PRO A 191 9.87 -37.00 -17.05
CA PRO A 191 11.33 -36.95 -17.12
C PRO A 191 11.83 -37.95 -18.17
N GLU A 192 12.68 -37.48 -19.07
CA GLU A 192 13.38 -38.38 -19.99
C GLU A 192 14.30 -39.29 -19.16
N ALA A 193 14.19 -40.61 -19.37
CA ALA A 193 15.04 -41.57 -18.68
C ALA A 193 16.51 -41.22 -18.97
N ALA A 194 17.30 -40.95 -17.94
CA ALA A 194 18.72 -40.67 -18.10
C ALA A 194 19.36 -41.80 -18.93
N ALA A 195 19.94 -41.45 -20.08
CA ALA A 195 20.69 -42.39 -20.89
C ALA A 195 21.75 -43.04 -19.99
N GLN A 196 21.64 -44.35 -19.77
CA GLN A 196 22.64 -45.09 -19.01
C GLN A 196 23.99 -44.93 -19.72
N PRO A 197 25.09 -44.69 -18.99
CA PRO A 197 26.42 -44.79 -19.56
C PRO A 197 26.58 -46.21 -20.10
N THR A 198 26.89 -46.33 -21.38
CA THR A 198 27.22 -47.61 -22.01
C THR A 198 28.53 -48.12 -21.43
N THR A 199 28.49 -48.84 -20.32
CA THR A 199 29.59 -49.69 -19.88
C THR A 199 29.28 -51.13 -20.23
N SER A 200 30.03 -51.63 -21.20
CA SER A 200 30.11 -53.03 -21.61
C SER A 200 30.51 -53.93 -20.43
N GLY A 201 29.75 -55.02 -20.22
CA GLY A 201 30.25 -56.25 -19.63
C GLY A 201 29.61 -56.67 -18.31
N GLY A 202 28.84 -57.77 -18.34
CA GLY A 202 28.54 -58.59 -17.15
C GLY A 202 27.08 -59.01 -16.98
N LYS A 203 26.71 -60.17 -17.52
CA LYS A 203 25.43 -60.84 -17.29
C LYS A 203 25.21 -61.14 -15.79
N LYS A 204 24.15 -60.61 -15.18
CA LYS A 204 23.36 -61.30 -14.14
C LYS A 204 21.86 -60.94 -14.28
N ARG A 205 21.05 -61.97 -14.56
CA ARG A 205 19.58 -61.95 -14.55
C ARG A 205 19.09 -61.77 -13.12
N GLY A 206 18.36 -60.69 -12.86
CA GLY A 206 17.58 -60.45 -11.64
C GLY A 206 16.26 -59.80 -12.02
N ALA A 207 15.17 -60.26 -11.40
CA ALA A 207 13.78 -59.93 -11.73
C ALA A 207 13.50 -58.43 -11.81
N ALA A 208 12.74 -58.03 -12.84
CA ALA A 208 12.29 -56.67 -13.09
C ALA A 208 11.40 -56.18 -11.94
N LYS A 209 11.96 -55.34 -11.07
CA LYS A 209 11.16 -54.38 -10.28
C LYS A 209 10.69 -53.28 -11.23
N SER A 210 9.41 -52.93 -11.14
CA SER A 210 8.81 -51.84 -11.90
C SER A 210 9.66 -50.58 -11.79
N ALA A 211 9.89 -49.93 -12.94
CA ALA A 211 10.58 -48.66 -13.01
C ALA A 211 9.82 -47.65 -12.13
N ALA A 212 10.41 -47.27 -10.99
CA ALA A 212 9.93 -46.14 -10.21
C ALA A 212 10.01 -44.90 -11.11
N ALA A 213 8.85 -44.26 -11.35
CA ALA A 213 8.77 -43.00 -12.07
C ALA A 213 9.81 -42.03 -11.48
N THR A 214 10.76 -41.60 -12.29
CA THR A 214 11.80 -40.65 -11.87
C THR A 214 11.07 -39.37 -11.45
N ALA A 215 11.35 -38.84 -10.26
CA ALA A 215 10.65 -37.65 -9.77
C ALA A 215 11.04 -36.40 -10.60
N ALA A 216 10.12 -35.44 -10.72
CA ALA A 216 10.38 -34.14 -11.34
C ALA A 216 11.40 -33.34 -10.52
N THR A 217 12.69 -33.43 -10.86
CA THR A 217 13.77 -32.68 -10.18
C THR A 217 14.07 -31.36 -10.90
N PRO A 218 14.57 -30.32 -10.21
CA PRO A 218 14.93 -29.05 -10.83
C PRO A 218 15.89 -29.21 -12.02
N ASN A 219 16.85 -30.13 -11.92
CA ASN A 219 17.82 -30.42 -13.00
C ASN A 219 17.17 -31.06 -14.22
N ALA A 220 16.22 -31.99 -14.03
CA ALA A 220 15.50 -32.63 -15.13
C ALA A 220 14.59 -31.64 -15.88
N ILE A 221 13.95 -30.73 -15.14
CA ILE A 221 13.16 -29.64 -15.71
C ILE A 221 14.08 -28.69 -16.50
N ALA A 222 15.17 -28.21 -15.90
CA ALA A 222 16.11 -27.32 -16.58
C ALA A 222 16.72 -27.94 -17.85
N ALA A 223 17.06 -29.23 -17.82
CA ALA A 223 17.54 -29.97 -18.98
C ALA A 223 16.48 -30.04 -20.10
N SER A 224 15.22 -30.33 -19.76
CA SER A 224 14.11 -30.38 -20.72
C SER A 224 13.82 -29.02 -21.33
N VAL A 225 13.81 -27.97 -20.50
CA VAL A 225 13.64 -26.57 -20.95
C VAL A 225 14.75 -26.21 -21.93
N LYS A 226 16.01 -26.50 -21.60
CA LYS A 226 17.15 -26.25 -22.50
C LYS A 226 17.02 -27.00 -23.81
N ALA A 227 16.63 -28.28 -23.78
CA ALA A 227 16.53 -29.13 -24.96
C ALA A 227 15.41 -28.71 -25.92
N LYS A 228 14.32 -28.13 -25.39
CA LYS A 228 13.13 -27.73 -26.16
C LYS A 228 13.03 -26.22 -26.41
N HIS A 229 13.97 -25.44 -25.85
CA HIS A 229 14.11 -24.03 -26.13
C HIS A 229 14.49 -23.82 -27.60
N VAL A 230 13.86 -22.85 -28.25
CA VAL A 230 14.14 -22.48 -29.63
C VAL A 230 14.80 -21.11 -29.64
N ALA A 231 15.94 -20.99 -30.34
CA ALA A 231 16.66 -19.73 -30.48
C ALA A 231 15.74 -18.62 -31.04
N GLY A 232 15.95 -17.38 -30.60
CA GLY A 232 15.09 -16.24 -30.96
C GLY A 232 13.68 -16.26 -30.36
N THR A 233 13.34 -17.24 -29.50
CA THR A 233 12.01 -17.36 -28.91
C THR A 233 12.00 -17.14 -27.39
N LEU A 234 10.81 -16.94 -26.84
CA LEU A 234 10.58 -16.88 -25.39
C LEU A 234 10.10 -18.25 -24.89
N SER A 235 10.83 -18.82 -23.93
CA SER A 235 10.38 -19.98 -23.14
C SER A 235 10.05 -19.56 -21.72
N LEU A 236 8.86 -19.92 -21.25
CA LEU A 236 8.37 -19.59 -19.91
C LEU A 236 8.33 -20.85 -19.04
N VAL A 237 8.91 -20.77 -17.85
CA VAL A 237 8.89 -21.85 -16.84
C VAL A 237 8.22 -21.31 -15.59
N ILE A 238 7.08 -21.88 -15.20
CA ILE A 238 6.28 -21.42 -14.04
C ILE A 238 6.29 -22.49 -12.96
N CYS A 239 6.92 -22.18 -11.83
CA CYS A 239 6.96 -23.03 -10.66
C CYS A 239 6.00 -22.51 -9.58
N ASN A 240 5.47 -23.39 -8.73
CA ASN A 240 4.54 -22.99 -7.68
C ASN A 240 5.24 -22.38 -6.45
N THR A 241 6.52 -22.64 -6.25
CA THR A 241 7.29 -22.13 -5.10
C THR A 241 8.54 -21.37 -5.55
N VAL A 242 8.96 -20.40 -4.73
CA VAL A 242 10.17 -19.61 -4.97
C VAL A 242 11.41 -20.50 -4.99
N ASP A 243 11.47 -21.50 -4.11
CA ASP A 243 12.64 -22.37 -3.99
C ASP A 243 12.80 -23.25 -5.23
N MET A 244 11.71 -23.78 -5.79
CA MET A 244 11.73 -24.51 -7.06
C MET A 244 12.15 -23.61 -8.22
N ALA A 245 11.58 -22.40 -8.32
CA ALA A 245 11.96 -21.42 -9.35
C ALA A 245 13.45 -21.07 -9.29
N ARG A 246 13.99 -20.82 -8.09
CA ARG A 246 15.43 -20.56 -7.88
C ARG A 246 16.30 -21.76 -8.22
N ALA A 247 15.89 -22.97 -7.84
CA ALA A 247 16.64 -24.19 -8.13
C ALA A 247 16.70 -24.47 -9.64
N VAL A 248 15.58 -24.36 -10.35
CA VAL A 248 15.53 -24.49 -11.82
C VAL A 248 16.36 -23.39 -12.48
N PHE A 249 16.23 -22.14 -12.02
CA PHE A 249 17.01 -21.03 -12.54
C PHE A 249 18.52 -21.23 -12.35
N GLY A 250 18.96 -21.72 -11.18
CA GLY A 250 20.35 -22.05 -10.88
C GLY A 250 20.92 -23.16 -11.77
N ALA A 251 20.10 -24.15 -12.13
CA ALA A 251 20.49 -25.27 -12.98
C ALA A 251 20.61 -24.91 -14.49
N LEU A 252 20.07 -23.78 -14.93
CA LEU A 252 20.18 -23.31 -16.32
C LEU A 252 21.57 -22.69 -16.61
N PRO A 253 22.14 -22.88 -17.81
CA PRO A 253 23.43 -22.28 -18.21
C PRO A 253 23.32 -20.75 -18.43
N SER A 254 24.46 -20.05 -18.47
CA SER A 254 24.68 -18.60 -18.73
C SER A 254 23.65 -17.59 -18.19
N ALA A 255 24.08 -16.65 -17.35
CA ALA A 255 23.21 -15.59 -16.80
C ALA A 255 22.60 -14.65 -17.86
N ASN A 256 23.18 -14.57 -19.07
CA ASN A 256 22.76 -13.60 -20.08
C ASN A 256 21.49 -13.99 -20.85
N HIS A 257 21.06 -15.25 -20.86
CA HIS A 257 19.87 -15.70 -21.63
C HIS A 257 18.75 -16.24 -20.73
N LYS A 258 18.79 -15.89 -19.44
CA LYS A 258 17.76 -16.24 -18.48
C LYS A 258 17.42 -15.09 -17.55
N VAL A 259 16.17 -15.05 -17.12
CA VAL A 259 15.66 -14.10 -16.13
C VAL A 259 14.83 -14.83 -15.07
N LEU A 260 14.90 -14.35 -13.82
CA LEU A 260 14.14 -14.89 -12.70
C LEU A 260 13.13 -13.85 -12.22
N LEU A 261 11.86 -14.23 -12.13
CA LEU A 261 10.80 -13.39 -11.61
C LEU A 261 10.09 -14.07 -10.43
N THR A 262 10.23 -13.50 -9.24
CA THR A 262 9.53 -13.98 -8.03
C THR A 262 9.02 -12.81 -7.18
N SER A 263 8.24 -13.10 -6.14
CA SER A 263 7.82 -12.08 -5.17
C SER A 263 8.95 -11.60 -4.26
N ARG A 264 10.06 -12.33 -4.15
CA ARG A 264 11.09 -12.17 -3.12
C ARG A 264 12.21 -11.21 -3.51
N PHE A 265 11.91 -10.14 -4.23
CA PHE A 265 12.89 -9.13 -4.62
C PHE A 265 12.57 -7.78 -3.97
N ARG A 266 13.62 -6.99 -3.67
CA ARG A 266 13.48 -5.53 -3.58
C ARG A 266 12.89 -5.03 -4.89
N ARG A 267 12.09 -3.98 -4.78
CA ARG A 267 11.30 -3.53 -5.92
C ARG A 267 12.15 -3.11 -7.12
N GLU A 268 13.20 -2.33 -6.90
CA GLU A 268 14.08 -1.84 -7.97
C GLU A 268 14.70 -3.01 -8.75
N ASP A 269 15.19 -4.02 -8.03
CA ASP A 269 15.74 -5.23 -8.63
C ASP A 269 14.68 -5.98 -9.43
N ARG A 270 13.47 -6.16 -8.87
CA ARG A 270 12.35 -6.79 -9.59
C ARG A 270 12.00 -6.06 -10.89
N ALA A 271 11.90 -4.73 -10.84
CA ALA A 271 11.56 -3.91 -11.99
C ALA A 271 12.59 -4.09 -13.12
N ARG A 272 13.88 -4.17 -12.79
CA ARG A 272 14.94 -4.46 -13.76
C ARG A 272 14.79 -5.83 -14.43
N HIS A 273 14.44 -6.88 -13.69
CA HIS A 273 14.19 -8.21 -14.26
C HIS A 273 12.93 -8.22 -15.14
N GLU A 274 11.85 -7.55 -14.72
CA GLU A 274 10.60 -7.45 -15.46
C GLU A 274 10.79 -6.67 -16.78
N GLN A 275 11.50 -5.55 -16.74
CA GLN A 275 11.80 -4.74 -17.91
C GLN A 275 12.61 -5.53 -18.95
N ARG A 276 13.61 -6.31 -18.51
CA ARG A 276 14.40 -7.18 -19.40
C ARG A 276 13.53 -8.20 -20.17
N LEU A 277 12.51 -8.76 -19.52
CA LEU A 277 11.58 -9.68 -20.17
C LEU A 277 10.69 -8.95 -21.19
N ILE A 278 10.18 -7.78 -20.83
CA ILE A 278 9.32 -6.96 -21.69
C ILE A 278 10.10 -6.48 -22.92
N ASP A 279 11.30 -5.96 -22.73
CA ASP A 279 12.16 -5.45 -23.80
C ASP A 279 12.50 -6.55 -24.81
N PHE A 280 12.87 -7.75 -24.31
CA PHE A 280 13.14 -8.90 -25.17
C PHE A 280 11.91 -9.29 -26.01
N ASP A 281 10.73 -9.43 -25.38
CA ASP A 281 9.53 -9.85 -26.10
C ASP A 281 9.05 -8.78 -27.10
N ALA A 282 9.26 -7.49 -26.78
CA ALA A 282 8.99 -6.39 -27.70
C ALA A 282 9.93 -6.42 -28.92
N GLN A 283 11.25 -6.59 -28.72
CA GLN A 283 12.23 -6.72 -29.80
C GLN A 283 11.92 -7.93 -30.69
N ARG A 284 11.61 -9.07 -30.08
CA ARG A 284 11.20 -10.30 -30.79
C ARG A 284 9.97 -10.06 -31.67
N LYS A 285 8.91 -9.46 -31.13
CA LYS A 285 7.67 -9.15 -31.86
C LYS A 285 7.89 -8.16 -33.00
N ALA A 286 8.86 -7.26 -32.87
CA ALA A 286 9.23 -6.30 -33.90
C ALA A 286 10.19 -6.88 -34.96
N GLY A 287 10.64 -8.14 -34.82
CA GLY A 287 11.65 -8.74 -35.70
C GLY A 287 13.04 -8.11 -35.54
N GLY A 288 13.31 -7.43 -34.42
CA GLY A 288 14.55 -6.71 -34.15
C GLY A 288 15.63 -7.51 -33.41
N LEU A 289 15.44 -8.83 -33.25
CA LEU A 289 16.45 -9.69 -32.65
C LEU A 289 17.59 -9.97 -33.67
N PRO A 290 18.85 -10.08 -33.21
CA PRO A 290 19.95 -10.57 -34.03
C PRO A 290 19.65 -11.94 -34.66
N GLU A 291 20.23 -12.22 -35.84
CA GLU A 291 20.00 -13.45 -36.62
C GLU A 291 20.36 -14.74 -35.87
N HIS A 292 21.23 -14.66 -34.86
CA HIS A 292 21.62 -15.77 -33.98
C HIS A 292 21.32 -15.48 -32.51
N ASP A 293 20.26 -14.71 -32.25
CA ASP A 293 19.85 -14.46 -30.87
C ASP A 293 19.48 -15.80 -30.19
N PRO A 294 20.08 -16.09 -29.03
CA PRO A 294 19.88 -17.34 -28.31
C PRO A 294 18.46 -17.50 -27.75
N GLY A 295 17.64 -16.44 -27.74
CA GLY A 295 16.34 -16.41 -27.10
C GLY A 295 16.43 -16.08 -25.60
N LEU A 296 15.26 -16.09 -24.93
CA LEU A 296 15.17 -15.84 -23.50
C LEU A 296 14.39 -16.96 -22.79
N ILE A 297 14.95 -17.43 -21.68
CA ILE A 297 14.27 -18.34 -20.76
C ILE A 297 13.86 -17.57 -19.51
N CYS A 298 12.57 -17.40 -19.31
CA CYS A 298 12.02 -16.78 -18.11
C CYS A 298 11.60 -17.87 -17.13
N VAL A 299 12.27 -17.96 -15.98
CA VAL A 299 11.82 -18.77 -14.85
C VAL A 299 11.06 -17.87 -13.89
N SER A 300 9.85 -18.27 -13.51
CA SER A 300 8.97 -17.45 -12.70
C SER A 300 8.17 -18.27 -11.71
N THR A 301 7.65 -17.61 -10.68
CA THR A 301 6.51 -18.12 -9.92
C THR A 301 5.20 -17.59 -10.51
N GLN A 302 4.10 -17.62 -9.74
CA GLN A 302 2.78 -17.10 -10.12
C GLN A 302 2.79 -15.61 -10.49
N VAL A 303 3.87 -14.88 -10.23
CA VAL A 303 4.00 -13.45 -10.55
C VAL A 303 3.80 -13.12 -12.03
N ILE A 304 3.98 -14.10 -12.93
CA ILE A 304 3.78 -13.95 -14.39
C ILE A 304 2.36 -14.35 -14.85
N GLU A 305 1.56 -14.99 -13.97
CA GLU A 305 0.21 -15.47 -14.32
C GLU A 305 -0.67 -14.35 -14.83
N ALA A 306 -0.46 -13.15 -14.31
CA ALA A 306 -1.15 -11.96 -14.76
C ALA A 306 -0.14 -10.94 -15.29
N GLY A 307 -0.62 -10.04 -16.14
CA GLY A 307 -0.10 -8.68 -16.23
C GLY A 307 1.16 -8.37 -17.00
N VAL A 308 2.01 -9.36 -17.30
CA VAL A 308 3.06 -9.14 -18.29
C VAL A 308 2.49 -9.53 -19.65
N ASP A 309 2.45 -8.60 -20.61
CA ASP A 309 1.87 -8.83 -21.95
C ASP A 309 2.80 -9.63 -22.88
N ILE A 310 3.21 -10.80 -22.38
CA ILE A 310 4.08 -11.72 -23.09
C ILE A 310 3.29 -12.79 -23.82
N SER A 311 3.90 -13.30 -24.90
CA SER A 311 3.43 -14.46 -25.64
C SER A 311 4.59 -15.44 -25.81
N ALA A 312 4.62 -16.50 -25.00
CA ALA A 312 5.64 -17.53 -25.04
C ALA A 312 5.40 -18.53 -26.18
N HIS A 313 6.49 -19.02 -26.75
CA HIS A 313 6.52 -20.12 -27.74
C HIS A 313 6.52 -21.50 -27.05
N ARG A 314 7.16 -21.58 -25.87
CA ARG A 314 7.18 -22.78 -25.04
C ARG A 314 6.74 -22.40 -23.63
N LEU A 315 5.81 -23.16 -23.07
CA LEU A 315 5.39 -23.03 -21.68
C LEU A 315 5.66 -24.33 -20.93
N PHE A 316 6.43 -24.25 -19.86
CA PHE A 316 6.58 -25.31 -18.87
C PHE A 316 5.92 -24.83 -17.60
N THR A 317 4.98 -25.58 -17.05
CA THR A 317 4.29 -25.19 -15.82
C THR A 317 4.13 -26.34 -14.86
N GLU A 318 4.32 -26.07 -13.58
CA GLU A 318 3.88 -26.97 -12.53
C GLU A 318 2.34 -27.02 -12.53
N LEU A 319 1.76 -28.15 -12.16
CA LEU A 319 0.31 -28.28 -11.98
C LEU A 319 -0.16 -27.32 -10.86
N ALA A 320 -1.22 -26.57 -11.13
CA ALA A 320 -1.81 -25.59 -10.22
C ALA A 320 -3.34 -25.66 -10.27
N PRO A 321 -4.09 -24.97 -9.37
CA PRO A 321 -5.54 -24.87 -9.47
C PRO A 321 -5.99 -24.39 -10.85
N TRP A 322 -7.17 -24.83 -11.28
CA TRP A 322 -7.65 -24.58 -12.64
C TRP A 322 -7.65 -23.09 -13.07
N PRO A 323 -8.07 -22.12 -12.24
CA PRO A 323 -7.97 -20.71 -12.59
C PRO A 323 -6.53 -20.26 -12.89
N SER A 324 -5.55 -20.71 -12.10
CA SER A 324 -4.13 -20.44 -12.36
C SER A 324 -3.66 -21.11 -13.65
N MET A 325 -4.06 -22.36 -13.92
CA MET A 325 -3.73 -23.04 -15.19
C MET A 325 -4.21 -22.25 -16.42
N LEU A 326 -5.44 -21.73 -16.38
CA LEU A 326 -5.98 -20.89 -17.45
C LEU A 326 -5.16 -19.62 -17.68
N GLN A 327 -4.74 -18.96 -16.60
CA GLN A 327 -3.93 -17.75 -16.67
C GLN A 327 -2.53 -18.04 -17.25
N ARG A 328 -1.90 -19.14 -16.83
CA ARG A 328 -0.62 -19.60 -17.38
C ARG A 328 -0.73 -19.92 -18.87
N LEU A 329 -1.75 -20.67 -19.27
CA LEU A 329 -2.06 -20.94 -20.68
C LEU A 329 -2.34 -19.65 -21.46
N GLY A 330 -2.94 -18.65 -20.80
CA GLY A 330 -3.13 -17.29 -21.31
C GLY A 330 -1.85 -16.61 -21.84
N ARG A 331 -0.66 -17.07 -21.42
CA ARG A 331 0.67 -16.61 -21.86
C ARG A 331 1.25 -17.41 -23.02
N LEU A 332 0.69 -18.56 -23.38
CA LEU A 332 1.08 -19.36 -24.55
C LEU A 332 0.32 -18.90 -25.78
N ASN A 333 1.01 -18.63 -26.90
CA ASN A 333 0.39 -18.27 -28.19
C ASN A 333 -0.74 -17.24 -28.04
N ARG A 334 -0.44 -16.14 -27.35
CA ARG A 334 -1.47 -15.20 -26.90
C ARG A 334 -2.28 -14.67 -28.07
N LYS A 335 -1.63 -14.33 -29.20
CA LYS A 335 -2.26 -13.77 -30.42
C LYS A 335 -2.74 -14.81 -31.44
N GLY A 336 -2.41 -16.09 -31.27
CA GLY A 336 -2.77 -17.15 -32.21
C GLY A 336 -1.92 -17.18 -33.48
N ASP A 337 -0.82 -16.44 -33.52
CA ASP A 337 0.12 -16.32 -34.65
C ASP A 337 1.22 -17.39 -34.63
N ASP A 338 1.40 -18.10 -33.51
CA ASP A 338 2.41 -19.15 -33.35
C ASP A 338 1.77 -20.54 -33.42
N GLN A 339 1.88 -21.19 -34.58
CA GLN A 339 1.32 -22.52 -34.81
C GLN A 339 2.14 -23.64 -34.17
N GLU A 340 3.40 -23.37 -33.83
CA GLU A 340 4.29 -24.35 -33.22
C GLU A 340 4.28 -24.28 -31.70
N ALA A 341 3.60 -23.29 -31.11
CA ALA A 341 3.54 -23.08 -29.67
C ALA A 341 3.04 -24.32 -28.92
N GLN A 342 3.69 -24.65 -27.80
CA GLN A 342 3.37 -25.84 -27.00
C GLN A 342 3.55 -25.62 -25.49
N ALA A 343 2.62 -26.16 -24.71
CA ALA A 343 2.73 -26.23 -23.25
C ALA A 343 2.95 -27.65 -22.72
N TRP A 344 3.70 -27.73 -21.62
CA TRP A 344 3.97 -28.92 -20.84
C TRP A 344 3.65 -28.68 -19.36
N VAL A 345 2.90 -29.61 -18.77
CA VAL A 345 2.57 -29.60 -17.34
C VAL A 345 3.24 -30.75 -16.61
N TRP A 346 3.85 -30.49 -15.45
CA TRP A 346 4.38 -31.54 -14.57
C TRP A 346 3.70 -31.55 -13.21
N GLU A 347 3.70 -32.71 -12.56
CA GLU A 347 3.18 -32.88 -11.21
C GLU A 347 4.34 -32.88 -10.20
N THR A 348 4.17 -32.13 -9.11
CA THR A 348 5.07 -32.21 -7.96
C THR A 348 4.64 -33.38 -7.08
N PRO A 349 5.54 -34.31 -6.72
CA PRO A 349 5.18 -35.44 -5.88
C PRO A 349 4.67 -34.98 -4.50
N LYS A 350 3.70 -35.70 -3.97
CA LYS A 350 3.16 -35.47 -2.61
C LYS A 350 4.25 -35.75 -1.56
N GLU A 351 4.65 -34.73 -0.82
CA GLU A 351 5.50 -34.91 0.37
C GLU A 351 4.64 -35.46 1.52
N GLY A 352 4.95 -36.65 2.07
CA GLY A 352 4.28 -37.13 3.29
C GLY A 352 3.98 -38.63 3.44
N GLY A 353 4.38 -39.51 2.51
CA GLY A 353 4.08 -40.95 2.62
C GLY A 353 2.57 -41.23 2.75
N ASN A 354 2.16 -42.20 3.57
CA ASN A 354 0.74 -42.57 3.78
C ASN A 354 -0.10 -41.56 4.59
N LYS A 355 0.43 -40.40 4.99
CA LYS A 355 -0.36 -39.37 5.68
C LYS A 355 -1.18 -38.55 4.68
N LYS A 356 -2.38 -38.13 5.10
CA LYS A 356 -3.25 -37.25 4.32
C LYS A 356 -2.52 -35.91 4.09
N VAL A 357 -2.12 -35.66 2.84
CA VAL A 357 -1.48 -34.41 2.43
C VAL A 357 -2.57 -33.37 2.18
N GLU A 358 -2.64 -32.35 3.03
CA GLU A 358 -3.65 -31.29 2.90
C GLU A 358 -3.27 -30.27 1.82
N ARG A 359 -1.97 -30.03 1.60
CA ARG A 359 -1.47 -29.04 0.63
C ARG A 359 -0.33 -29.58 -0.24
N ILE A 360 -0.27 -29.14 -1.48
CA ILE A 360 0.81 -29.40 -2.43
C ILE A 360 1.36 -28.04 -2.87
N GLY A 361 2.60 -27.74 -2.45
CA GLY A 361 3.14 -26.39 -2.58
C GLY A 361 2.24 -25.36 -1.86
N PRO A 362 1.88 -24.23 -2.50
CA PRO A 362 1.04 -23.21 -1.88
C PRO A 362 -0.46 -23.52 -1.98
N TYR A 363 -0.89 -24.64 -2.57
CA TYR A 363 -2.30 -24.90 -2.86
C TYR A 363 -2.86 -26.07 -2.06
N GLU A 364 -4.17 -26.08 -1.84
CA GLU A 364 -4.88 -27.22 -1.26
C GLU A 364 -4.78 -28.43 -2.20
N ALA A 365 -4.49 -29.61 -1.65
CA ALA A 365 -4.36 -30.83 -2.43
C ALA A 365 -5.65 -31.14 -3.21
N ALA A 366 -6.82 -30.84 -2.63
CA ALA A 366 -8.11 -31.03 -3.30
C ALA A 366 -8.29 -30.15 -4.55
N ASP A 367 -7.73 -28.94 -4.56
CA ASP A 367 -7.76 -28.05 -5.74
C ASP A 367 -6.86 -28.58 -6.85
N ILE A 368 -5.69 -29.11 -6.49
CA ILE A 368 -4.77 -29.75 -7.44
C ILE A 368 -5.39 -31.00 -8.06
N GLU A 369 -6.06 -31.85 -7.27
CA GLU A 369 -6.74 -33.05 -7.78
C GLU A 369 -7.91 -32.70 -8.73
N ARG A 370 -8.68 -31.65 -8.42
CA ARG A 370 -9.71 -31.14 -9.34
C ARG A 370 -9.08 -30.60 -10.63
N ALA A 371 -8.03 -29.80 -10.51
CA ALA A 371 -7.32 -29.24 -11.65
C ALA A 371 -6.71 -30.33 -12.53
N LYS A 372 -6.16 -31.40 -11.96
CA LYS A 372 -5.63 -32.55 -12.69
C LYS A 372 -6.66 -33.14 -13.66
N LYS A 373 -7.88 -33.40 -13.19
CA LYS A 373 -8.99 -33.91 -14.03
C LYS A 373 -9.35 -32.94 -15.16
N LEU A 374 -9.40 -31.63 -14.86
CA LEU A 374 -9.71 -30.60 -15.86
C LEU A 374 -8.58 -30.45 -16.89
N VAL A 375 -7.33 -30.55 -16.45
CA VAL A 375 -6.14 -30.53 -17.29
C VAL A 375 -6.07 -31.74 -18.21
N GLU A 376 -6.40 -32.95 -17.73
CA GLU A 376 -6.50 -34.16 -18.55
C GLU A 376 -7.56 -34.01 -19.66
N ALA A 377 -8.75 -33.52 -19.30
CA ALA A 377 -9.82 -33.25 -20.27
C ALA A 377 -9.42 -32.14 -21.27
N PHE A 378 -8.83 -31.06 -20.77
CA PHE A 378 -8.40 -29.92 -21.59
C PHE A 378 -7.26 -30.30 -22.53
N ALA A 379 -6.26 -31.08 -22.08
CA ALA A 379 -5.14 -31.52 -22.91
C ALA A 379 -5.63 -32.22 -24.19
N SER A 380 -6.63 -33.09 -24.06
CA SER A 380 -7.26 -33.79 -25.19
C SER A 380 -7.97 -32.85 -26.17
N LEU A 381 -8.70 -31.84 -25.65
CA LEU A 381 -9.42 -30.86 -26.48
C LEU A 381 -8.48 -29.85 -27.15
N SER A 382 -7.42 -29.46 -26.45
CA SER A 382 -6.51 -28.36 -26.81
C SER A 382 -5.67 -28.63 -28.06
N GLN A 383 -5.51 -29.90 -28.45
CA GLN A 383 -4.77 -30.29 -29.65
C GLN A 383 -5.47 -29.83 -30.94
N ASN A 384 -6.80 -29.91 -30.96
CA ASN A 384 -7.58 -29.74 -32.19
C ASN A 384 -8.50 -28.52 -32.18
N LYS A 385 -8.90 -28.03 -31.00
CA LYS A 385 -9.86 -26.91 -30.87
C LYS A 385 -9.17 -25.60 -30.52
N ALA A 386 -9.80 -24.50 -30.94
CA ALA A 386 -9.41 -23.18 -30.46
C ALA A 386 -9.68 -23.06 -28.94
N PHE A 387 -8.92 -22.21 -28.26
CA PHE A 387 -8.95 -22.10 -26.81
C PHE A 387 -10.35 -21.81 -26.27
N SER A 388 -11.07 -20.83 -26.84
CA SER A 388 -12.43 -20.48 -26.40
C SER A 388 -13.43 -21.63 -26.55
N GLU A 389 -13.30 -22.42 -27.62
CA GLU A 389 -14.16 -23.60 -27.86
C GLU A 389 -13.83 -24.74 -26.91
N ALA A 390 -12.55 -24.97 -26.63
CA ALA A 390 -12.10 -25.97 -25.65
C ALA A 390 -12.65 -25.65 -24.25
N ILE A 391 -12.60 -24.38 -23.83
CA ILE A 391 -13.16 -23.93 -22.54
C ILE A 391 -14.69 -24.04 -22.51
N ALA A 392 -15.38 -23.62 -23.58
CA ALA A 392 -16.84 -23.76 -23.66
C ALA A 392 -17.27 -25.23 -23.58
N GLY A 393 -16.56 -26.12 -24.27
CA GLY A 393 -16.78 -27.57 -24.20
C GLY A 393 -16.57 -28.13 -22.79
N LEU A 394 -15.54 -27.66 -22.08
CA LEU A 394 -15.26 -28.06 -20.70
C LEU A 394 -16.40 -27.63 -19.74
N ASN A 395 -16.91 -26.40 -19.90
CA ASN A 395 -17.98 -25.86 -19.07
C ASN A 395 -19.33 -26.57 -19.30
N ALA A 396 -19.58 -27.09 -20.50
CA ALA A 396 -20.78 -27.88 -20.82
C ALA A 396 -20.76 -29.28 -20.17
N CYS A 397 -19.56 -29.84 -19.93
CA CYS A 397 -19.37 -31.13 -19.26
C CYS A 397 -19.51 -31.01 -17.72
N LYS A 398 -20.74 -30.78 -17.23
CA LYS A 398 -21.24 -30.98 -15.84
C LYS A 398 -20.20 -31.01 -14.68
N GLN A 399 -19.42 -29.95 -14.49
CA GLN A 399 -18.72 -29.67 -13.22
C GLN A 399 -18.99 -28.24 -12.74
N LYS A 400 -20.27 -27.87 -12.59
CA LYS A 400 -20.69 -26.53 -12.11
C LYS A 400 -20.09 -26.17 -10.75
N ASP A 401 -19.87 -27.16 -9.88
CA ASP A 401 -19.32 -26.95 -8.53
C ASP A 401 -17.85 -26.51 -8.56
N ALA A 402 -17.08 -26.94 -9.57
CA ALA A 402 -15.68 -26.53 -9.74
C ALA A 402 -15.53 -25.06 -10.18
N LEU A 403 -16.63 -24.44 -10.63
CA LEU A 403 -16.70 -23.04 -11.08
C LEU A 403 -17.29 -22.10 -10.00
N GLN A 404 -17.75 -22.65 -8.87
CA GLN A 404 -18.22 -21.83 -7.75
C GLN A 404 -17.02 -21.32 -6.93
N PRO A 405 -17.02 -20.04 -6.52
CA PRO A 405 -16.01 -19.53 -5.63
C PRO A 405 -16.11 -20.23 -4.27
N LYS A 406 -14.96 -20.68 -3.74
CA LYS A 406 -14.91 -21.32 -2.42
C LYS A 406 -15.32 -20.31 -1.34
N PRO A 407 -16.18 -20.70 -0.38
CA PRO A 407 -16.43 -19.89 0.81
C PRO A 407 -15.13 -19.49 1.47
N SER A 408 -14.97 -18.19 1.73
CA SER A 408 -13.77 -17.61 2.33
C SER A 408 -14.17 -16.63 3.42
N PRO A 409 -13.26 -16.29 4.35
CA PRO A 409 -13.51 -15.23 5.33
C PRO A 409 -13.93 -13.93 4.63
N LEU A 410 -14.90 -13.26 5.22
CA LEU A 410 -15.44 -11.98 4.76
C LEU A 410 -15.62 -11.07 5.97
N PRO A 411 -15.40 -9.76 5.82
CA PRO A 411 -15.56 -8.83 6.93
C PRO A 411 -17.03 -8.61 7.25
N ARG A 412 -17.38 -8.62 8.54
CA ARG A 412 -18.70 -8.23 9.04
C ARG A 412 -18.74 -6.73 9.28
N ALA A 413 -19.94 -6.19 9.46
CA ALA A 413 -20.12 -4.77 9.81
C ALA A 413 -19.33 -4.38 11.08
N LEU A 414 -19.33 -5.26 12.10
CA LEU A 414 -18.53 -5.08 13.32
C LEU A 414 -17.04 -4.98 13.02
N ASP A 415 -16.53 -5.82 12.11
CA ASP A 415 -15.10 -5.85 11.79
C ASP A 415 -14.70 -4.52 11.12
N VAL A 416 -15.47 -4.03 10.13
CA VAL A 416 -15.20 -2.74 9.46
C VAL A 416 -15.40 -1.54 10.39
N HIS A 417 -16.40 -1.58 11.27
CA HIS A 417 -16.61 -0.55 12.29
C HIS A 417 -15.43 -0.48 13.27
N GLY A 418 -14.97 -1.63 13.78
CA GLY A 418 -13.81 -1.69 14.68
C GLY A 418 -12.50 -1.23 14.02
N LEU A 419 -12.37 -1.38 12.69
CA LEU A 419 -11.23 -0.85 11.93
C LEU A 419 -11.22 0.69 11.84
N PHE A 420 -12.28 1.38 12.28
CA PHE A 420 -12.29 2.84 12.39
C PHE A 420 -11.17 3.32 13.32
N SER A 421 -10.88 2.62 14.43
CA SER A 421 -9.69 2.93 15.23
C SER A 421 -8.41 2.60 14.46
N THR A 422 -7.47 3.53 14.44
CA THR A 422 -6.12 3.37 13.84
C THR A 422 -5.03 3.27 14.90
N GLU A 423 -5.43 3.09 16.16
CA GLU A 423 -4.52 2.87 17.29
C GLU A 423 -3.93 1.46 17.25
N ARG A 424 -2.77 1.30 17.89
CA ARG A 424 -2.15 -0.02 18.07
C ARG A 424 -3.00 -0.85 19.03
N ASP A 425 -3.05 -2.16 18.83
CA ASP A 425 -3.61 -3.07 19.80
C ASP A 425 -2.73 -3.16 21.06
N VAL A 426 -3.22 -3.89 22.08
CA VAL A 426 -2.51 -4.10 23.35
C VAL A 426 -1.14 -4.79 23.22
N HIS A 427 -0.83 -5.38 22.06
CA HIS A 427 0.45 -6.00 21.74
C HIS A 427 1.33 -5.12 20.84
N GLY A 428 0.94 -3.86 20.64
CA GLY A 428 1.65 -2.91 19.78
C GLY A 428 1.48 -3.18 18.28
N GLY A 429 0.62 -4.13 17.90
CA GLY A 429 0.28 -4.48 16.53
C GLY A 429 -0.90 -3.68 15.99
N PHE A 430 -1.38 -4.05 14.80
CA PHE A 430 -2.63 -3.53 14.23
C PHE A 430 -3.53 -4.70 13.87
N THR A 431 -4.85 -4.48 13.91
CA THR A 431 -5.82 -5.47 13.44
C THR A 431 -5.49 -5.91 12.02
N ASP A 432 -5.17 -7.19 11.87
CA ASP A 432 -4.79 -7.75 10.58
C ASP A 432 -6.02 -7.97 9.70
N VAL A 433 -6.01 -7.34 8.52
CA VAL A 433 -7.06 -7.49 7.50
C VAL A 433 -6.67 -8.51 6.42
N SER A 434 -5.50 -9.14 6.52
CA SER A 434 -4.99 -10.09 5.52
C SER A 434 -5.98 -11.22 5.25
N ALA A 435 -6.71 -11.68 6.27
CA ALA A 435 -7.76 -12.69 6.15
C ALA A 435 -8.87 -12.28 5.15
N PHE A 436 -9.16 -10.98 5.04
CA PHE A 436 -10.17 -10.41 4.13
C PHE A 436 -9.60 -10.04 2.76
N VAL A 437 -8.28 -9.93 2.63
CA VAL A 437 -7.62 -9.54 1.38
C VAL A 437 -7.07 -10.75 0.63
N ARG A 438 -6.31 -11.62 1.31
CA ARG A 438 -5.63 -12.81 0.75
C ARG A 438 -6.00 -14.12 1.43
N GLY A 439 -6.52 -14.08 2.67
CA GLY A 439 -6.96 -15.25 3.42
C GLY A 439 -5.91 -15.80 4.35
N THR A 440 -6.10 -17.06 4.75
CA THR A 440 -5.15 -17.82 5.57
C THR A 440 -4.00 -18.34 4.71
N ASP A 441 -3.23 -17.42 4.13
CA ASP A 441 -1.96 -17.75 3.49
C ASP A 441 -0.94 -18.08 4.60
N PRO A 442 -0.38 -19.29 4.66
CA PRO A 442 0.66 -19.64 5.64
C PRO A 442 1.96 -18.86 5.39
N ASP A 443 2.13 -18.25 4.21
CA ASP A 443 3.29 -17.47 3.80
C ASP A 443 3.02 -15.95 3.79
N LEU A 444 2.26 -15.46 4.78
CA LEU A 444 2.14 -14.01 4.99
C LEU A 444 3.53 -13.36 5.14
N ASP A 445 3.67 -12.19 4.52
CA ASP A 445 4.96 -11.53 4.43
C ASP A 445 5.18 -10.52 5.56
N VAL A 446 6.42 -10.42 6.01
CA VAL A 446 6.97 -9.20 6.61
C VAL A 446 7.74 -8.42 5.55
N THR A 447 7.87 -7.11 5.74
CA THR A 447 8.75 -6.30 4.90
C THR A 447 10.07 -6.10 5.62
N VAL A 448 11.14 -6.56 5.00
CA VAL A 448 12.50 -6.49 5.54
C VAL A 448 13.28 -5.38 4.83
N PHE A 449 14.08 -4.62 5.55
CA PHE A 449 15.00 -3.63 4.97
C PHE A 449 16.31 -3.56 5.77
N TRP A 450 17.35 -2.98 5.16
CA TRP A 450 18.69 -2.94 5.74
C TRP A 450 19.16 -1.50 5.98
N ARG A 451 19.87 -1.29 7.09
CA ARG A 451 20.50 -0.02 7.47
C ARG A 451 21.91 -0.22 7.99
N TYR A 452 22.72 0.83 7.91
CA TYR A 452 24.06 0.89 8.48
C TYR A 452 24.08 1.63 9.83
N TRP A 453 24.85 1.10 10.78
CA TRP A 453 25.28 1.79 11.98
C TRP A 453 26.52 1.11 12.57
N THR A 454 27.23 1.82 13.45
CA THR A 454 28.36 1.28 14.22
C THR A 454 27.90 0.72 15.57
N GLY A 455 28.52 -0.36 16.01
CA GLY A 455 28.20 -1.00 17.29
C GLY A 455 27.01 -1.96 17.21
N ASP A 456 26.43 -2.23 18.38
CA ASP A 456 25.54 -3.38 18.63
C ASP A 456 24.04 -3.06 18.53
N SER A 457 23.70 -1.78 18.59
CA SER A 457 22.33 -1.26 18.61
C SER A 457 22.23 -0.01 17.73
N PRO A 458 21.08 0.28 17.10
CA PRO A 458 20.84 1.53 16.39
C PRO A 458 21.04 2.76 17.30
N PRO A 459 21.39 3.92 16.71
CA PRO A 459 21.48 5.18 17.43
C PRO A 459 20.12 5.62 18.01
N ARG A 460 20.12 6.64 18.87
CA ARG A 460 18.91 7.20 19.51
C ARG A 460 18.84 8.71 19.42
N GLY A 461 17.63 9.26 19.48
CA GLY A 461 17.39 10.70 19.53
C GLY A 461 18.03 11.44 18.36
N LYS A 462 18.82 12.48 18.66
CA LYS A 462 19.45 13.35 17.65
C LYS A 462 20.49 12.64 16.76
N GLU A 463 20.89 11.42 17.08
CA GLU A 463 21.83 10.60 16.28
C GLU A 463 21.12 9.71 15.23
N LEU A 464 19.78 9.65 15.22
CA LEU A 464 19.00 9.00 14.16
C LEU A 464 18.97 9.87 12.90
N ASP A 465 20.12 9.92 12.24
CA ASP A 465 20.47 10.96 11.27
C ASP A 465 20.40 10.47 9.79
N GLY A 466 19.93 9.23 9.59
CA GLY A 466 19.66 8.63 8.30
C GLY A 466 18.28 8.95 7.72
N PRO A 467 18.01 8.59 6.45
CA PRO A 467 16.73 8.83 5.81
C PRO A 467 15.61 8.01 6.49
N LEU A 468 14.39 8.56 6.44
CA LEU A 468 13.19 7.79 6.74
C LEU A 468 13.14 6.54 5.85
N LEU A 469 12.52 5.48 6.35
CA LEU A 469 12.27 4.33 5.50
C LEU A 469 11.32 4.71 4.35
N GLU A 470 11.70 4.33 3.14
CA GLU A 470 10.79 4.26 2.00
C GLU A 470 10.49 2.79 1.65
N PRO A 471 9.42 2.18 2.19
CA PRO A 471 9.12 0.76 1.96
C PRO A 471 9.00 0.43 0.47
N ALA A 472 8.53 1.40 -0.32
CA ALA A 472 8.36 1.29 -1.76
C ALA A 472 9.68 1.22 -2.55
N LYS A 473 10.81 1.64 -1.98
CA LYS A 473 12.14 1.57 -2.63
C LYS A 473 13.00 0.47 -2.02
N GLU A 474 12.99 0.34 -0.69
CA GLU A 474 14.01 -0.42 0.04
C GLU A 474 13.49 -1.74 0.61
N GLY A 475 12.17 -1.92 0.69
CA GLY A 475 11.56 -3.10 1.28
C GLY A 475 11.65 -4.35 0.40
N CYS A 476 11.97 -5.48 1.03
CA CYS A 476 11.88 -6.82 0.45
C CYS A 476 10.78 -7.63 1.19
N PRO A 477 9.71 -8.08 0.52
CA PRO A 477 8.68 -8.89 1.15
C PRO A 477 9.13 -10.35 1.28
N VAL A 478 9.08 -10.89 2.50
CA VAL A 478 9.57 -12.22 2.84
C VAL A 478 8.59 -12.88 3.80
N SER A 479 8.32 -14.17 3.60
CA SER A 479 7.51 -14.97 4.54
C SER A 479 8.04 -14.79 5.96
N PHE A 480 7.15 -14.42 6.89
CA PHE A 480 7.55 -14.11 8.26
C PHE A 480 8.27 -15.30 8.92
N VAL A 481 7.83 -16.54 8.63
CA VAL A 481 8.47 -17.77 9.11
C VAL A 481 9.93 -17.90 8.62
N ARG A 482 10.22 -17.49 7.39
CA ARG A 482 11.60 -17.51 6.87
C ARG A 482 12.48 -16.49 7.59
N VAL A 483 11.93 -15.31 7.90
CA VAL A 483 12.62 -14.28 8.69
C VAL A 483 12.86 -14.77 10.12
N GLN A 484 11.86 -15.40 10.76
CA GLN A 484 12.01 -16.00 12.08
C GLN A 484 13.12 -17.04 12.10
N LYS A 485 13.10 -18.00 11.16
CA LYS A 485 14.14 -19.04 11.02
C LYS A 485 15.52 -18.44 10.75
N MET A 486 15.60 -17.39 9.93
CA MET A 486 16.86 -16.70 9.71
C MET A 486 17.36 -16.09 11.02
N ILE A 487 16.55 -15.30 11.73
CA ILE A 487 16.95 -14.68 13.01
C ILE A 487 17.39 -15.73 14.02
N GLU A 488 16.63 -16.82 14.15
CA GLU A 488 16.90 -17.93 15.06
C GLU A 488 18.23 -18.64 14.74
N SER A 489 18.36 -19.17 13.52
CA SER A 489 19.55 -19.93 13.09
C SER A 489 20.82 -19.09 13.08
N SER A 490 20.67 -17.80 12.78
CA SER A 490 21.77 -16.87 12.65
C SER A 490 22.13 -16.21 14.00
N LYS A 491 21.22 -16.16 14.97
CA LYS A 491 21.29 -15.27 16.14
C LYS A 491 21.41 -13.79 15.74
N ALA A 492 20.89 -13.41 14.56
CA ALA A 492 20.86 -12.01 14.13
C ALA A 492 19.97 -11.17 15.06
N LYS A 493 20.24 -9.87 15.10
CA LYS A 493 19.39 -8.89 15.78
C LYS A 493 18.44 -8.26 14.77
N ALA A 494 17.17 -8.13 15.14
CA ALA A 494 16.13 -7.47 14.37
C ALA A 494 15.55 -6.30 15.18
N TRP A 495 15.05 -5.28 14.49
CA TRP A 495 14.57 -4.05 15.13
C TRP A 495 13.21 -3.60 14.56
N LEU A 496 12.33 -3.12 15.45
CA LEU A 496 11.05 -2.48 15.14
C LEU A 496 11.06 -1.03 15.62
N TRP A 497 10.27 -0.17 14.98
CA TRP A 497 10.13 1.22 15.40
C TRP A 497 9.03 1.38 16.44
N ASP A 498 9.37 1.98 17.58
CA ASP A 498 8.43 2.46 18.60
C ASP A 498 8.20 3.96 18.40
N ASP A 499 6.97 4.34 18.05
CA ASP A 499 6.57 5.73 17.80
C ASP A 499 6.31 6.54 19.07
N GLU A 500 6.00 5.89 20.20
CA GLU A 500 5.80 6.56 21.48
C GLU A 500 7.15 6.84 22.16
N ALA A 501 8.06 5.86 22.14
CA ALA A 501 9.40 5.99 22.68
C ALA A 501 10.41 6.62 21.70
N ASP A 502 10.01 6.84 20.44
CA ASP A 502 10.80 7.49 19.39
C ASP A 502 12.19 6.83 19.20
N ARG A 503 12.21 5.50 19.15
CA ARG A 503 13.44 4.69 19.05
C ARG A 503 13.22 3.34 18.36
N TRP A 504 14.33 2.78 17.86
CA TRP A 504 14.37 1.38 17.43
C TRP A 504 14.48 0.45 18.63
N GLU A 505 13.55 -0.48 18.74
CA GLU A 505 13.52 -1.51 19.77
C GLU A 505 13.83 -2.88 19.20
N ARG A 506 14.54 -3.69 20.00
CA ARG A 506 14.93 -5.03 19.60
C ARG A 506 13.70 -5.94 19.65
N VAL A 507 13.50 -6.74 18.60
CA VAL A 507 12.45 -7.75 18.54
C VAL A 507 13.05 -9.16 18.48
N ASN A 508 12.42 -10.12 19.16
CA ASN A 508 12.82 -11.53 19.10
C ASN A 508 12.16 -12.21 17.90
N HIS A 509 12.71 -13.34 17.46
CA HIS A 509 12.15 -14.07 16.32
C HIS A 509 10.70 -14.51 16.59
N TRP A 510 10.37 -15.02 17.78
CA TRP A 510 9.01 -15.46 18.12
C TRP A 510 8.01 -14.30 18.25
N ASP A 511 8.44 -13.04 18.23
CA ASP A 511 7.57 -11.85 18.28
C ASP A 511 7.30 -11.28 16.88
N ILE A 512 8.00 -11.75 15.84
CA ILE A 512 7.74 -11.36 14.45
C ILE A 512 6.36 -11.89 14.00
N ARG A 513 5.54 -11.00 13.45
CA ARG A 513 4.20 -11.30 12.92
C ARG A 513 4.07 -10.80 11.47
N PRO A 514 3.16 -11.38 10.67
CA PRO A 514 2.74 -10.82 9.38
C PRO A 514 2.55 -9.30 9.36
N GLY A 515 2.89 -8.66 8.24
CA GLY A 515 2.71 -7.22 8.03
C GLY A 515 3.72 -6.32 8.75
N MET A 516 4.51 -6.86 9.69
CA MET A 516 5.55 -6.10 10.38
C MET A 516 6.63 -5.61 9.42
N LEU A 517 7.19 -4.46 9.79
CA LEU A 517 8.34 -3.86 9.14
C LEU A 517 9.59 -4.12 10.00
N VAL A 518 10.53 -4.91 9.47
CA VAL A 518 11.70 -5.39 10.22
C VAL A 518 12.97 -4.78 9.67
N MET A 519 13.72 -4.07 10.51
CA MET A 519 15.03 -3.53 10.17
C MET A 519 16.14 -4.52 10.53
N PHE A 520 17.00 -4.82 9.55
CA PHE A 520 18.28 -5.49 9.77
C PHE A 520 19.46 -4.53 9.64
N LYS A 521 20.55 -4.87 10.35
CA LYS A 521 21.85 -4.29 10.05
C LYS A 521 22.36 -4.84 8.72
N HIS A 522 23.11 -4.07 7.94
CA HIS A 522 23.56 -4.50 6.61
C HIS A 522 24.30 -5.85 6.63
N ASP A 523 25.06 -6.13 7.70
CA ASP A 523 25.96 -7.28 7.84
C ASP A 523 25.22 -8.57 8.25
N VAL A 524 23.91 -8.48 8.48
CA VAL A 524 23.05 -9.66 8.64
C VAL A 524 22.94 -10.46 7.33
N GLY A 525 23.06 -9.78 6.17
CA GLY A 525 22.94 -10.37 4.84
C GLY A 525 21.53 -10.84 4.51
N GLY A 526 21.42 -11.90 3.69
CA GLY A 526 20.17 -12.57 3.33
C GLY A 526 19.59 -12.19 1.95
N TYR A 527 20.25 -11.33 1.18
CA TYR A 527 19.70 -10.77 -0.05
C TYR A 527 20.71 -10.63 -1.19
N ASP A 528 20.33 -11.07 -2.39
CA ASP A 528 21.09 -10.97 -3.64
C ASP A 528 20.28 -10.24 -4.73
N ALA A 529 20.91 -9.33 -5.48
CA ALA A 529 20.21 -8.51 -6.49
C ALA A 529 19.73 -9.32 -7.72
N THR A 530 20.29 -10.52 -7.96
CA THR A 530 19.94 -11.39 -9.09
C THR A 530 18.93 -12.48 -8.72
N GLN A 531 18.92 -12.93 -7.45
CA GLN A 531 18.07 -14.01 -6.97
C GLN A 531 17.01 -13.57 -5.95
N GLY A 532 17.11 -12.36 -5.42
CA GLY A 532 16.22 -11.82 -4.39
C GLY A 532 16.63 -12.27 -2.98
N TRP A 533 15.65 -12.49 -2.11
CA TRP A 533 15.86 -13.04 -0.78
C TRP A 533 16.38 -14.47 -0.87
N THR A 534 17.60 -14.67 -0.37
CA THR A 534 18.26 -15.98 -0.32
C THR A 534 18.22 -16.56 1.09
N GLY A 535 18.15 -15.71 2.12
CA GLY A 535 18.37 -16.09 3.52
C GLY A 535 19.83 -16.41 3.85
N ASP A 536 20.74 -16.28 2.88
CA ASP A 536 22.16 -16.54 3.06
C ASP A 536 22.90 -15.27 3.50
N ARG A 537 23.60 -15.38 4.62
CA ARG A 537 24.36 -14.29 5.26
C ARG A 537 25.51 -13.80 4.39
N ALA A 538 26.01 -14.63 3.48
CA ALA A 538 27.05 -14.24 2.52
C ALA A 538 26.52 -13.25 1.47
N ASN A 539 25.20 -13.16 1.27
CA ASN A 539 24.60 -12.22 0.34
C ASN A 539 24.28 -10.90 1.06
N VAL A 540 25.21 -9.95 0.95
CA VAL A 540 25.16 -8.64 1.59
C VAL A 540 24.95 -7.55 0.55
N LEU A 541 24.06 -6.61 0.84
CA LEU A 541 23.88 -5.41 0.02
C LEU A 541 25.10 -4.50 0.15
N ALA A 542 25.72 -4.14 -0.98
CA ALA A 542 26.94 -3.34 -1.02
C ALA A 542 26.75 -1.92 -0.47
N GLU A 543 25.61 -1.29 -0.75
CA GLU A 543 25.30 0.07 -0.28
C GLU A 543 23.93 0.09 0.41
N VAL A 544 23.89 0.57 1.67
CA VAL A 544 22.65 0.83 2.40
C VAL A 544 22.75 2.13 3.20
N PRO A 545 21.66 2.87 3.43
CA PRO A 545 21.70 4.12 4.16
C PRO A 545 21.85 3.91 5.68
N ARG A 546 22.21 4.97 6.40
CA ARG A 546 22.27 4.98 7.87
C ARG A 546 20.89 4.82 8.50
N ALA A 547 20.84 4.32 9.73
CA ALA A 547 19.60 4.24 10.51
C ALA A 547 19.00 5.64 10.74
N GLY A 548 17.84 5.90 10.13
CA GLY A 548 16.99 7.05 10.41
C GLY A 548 15.86 6.70 11.39
N ARG A 549 15.02 7.69 11.72
CA ARG A 549 13.77 7.47 12.45
C ARG A 549 12.77 6.67 11.60
N GLY A 550 11.81 6.01 12.24
CA GLY A 550 10.60 5.53 11.55
C GLY A 550 9.61 6.67 11.26
N ALA A 551 8.49 6.40 10.57
CA ALA A 551 7.42 7.39 10.41
C ALA A 551 6.72 7.62 11.77
N THR A 552 6.72 8.85 12.32
CA THR A 552 6.41 9.08 13.75
C THR A 552 5.01 9.65 14.04
N LEU A 553 4.52 9.40 15.26
CA LEU A 553 3.30 9.99 15.85
C LEU A 553 3.46 11.50 16.13
N ARG A 554 4.68 12.00 16.37
CA ARG A 554 4.95 13.39 16.80
C ARG A 554 5.48 14.29 15.68
N ASP A 555 5.70 13.75 14.48
CA ASP A 555 6.12 14.52 13.31
C ASP A 555 5.00 15.45 12.84
N ASP A 556 5.41 16.66 12.47
CA ASP A 556 4.61 17.62 11.71
C ASP A 556 5.38 18.02 10.44
N ALA A 557 5.80 17.02 9.66
CA ALA A 557 6.61 17.20 8.46
C ALA A 557 5.96 18.12 7.40
N TRP A 558 4.64 18.31 7.48
CA TRP A 558 3.85 19.17 6.59
C TRP A 558 3.82 20.65 7.04
N THR A 559 4.39 20.98 8.20
CA THR A 559 4.72 22.37 8.56
C THR A 559 5.96 22.88 7.79
N GLU A 560 6.82 21.98 7.30
CA GLU A 560 8.03 22.30 6.52
C GLU A 560 7.74 22.35 5.01
N VAL A 561 7.14 23.46 4.56
CA VAL A 561 6.66 23.64 3.17
C VAL A 561 7.58 24.47 2.28
N GLY A 562 8.70 24.97 2.84
CA GLY A 562 9.73 25.71 2.09
C GLY A 562 9.62 27.23 2.16
N TYR A 563 8.68 27.75 2.95
CA TYR A 563 8.44 29.18 3.13
C TYR A 563 7.91 29.47 4.54
N TRP A 564 7.98 30.73 4.97
CA TRP A 564 7.28 31.19 6.17
C TRP A 564 5.89 31.71 5.82
N SER A 565 4.89 31.37 6.63
CA SER A 565 3.54 31.95 6.55
C SER A 565 3.00 32.21 7.95
N LYS A 566 2.29 33.32 8.09
CA LYS A 566 1.56 33.66 9.31
C LYS A 566 0.40 32.68 9.54
N LEU A 567 0.04 32.52 10.80
CA LEU A 567 -1.03 31.61 11.22
C LEU A 567 -2.41 32.04 10.71
N ASP A 568 -2.77 33.31 10.90
CA ASP A 568 -4.04 33.90 10.46
C ASP A 568 -4.28 33.76 8.95
N VAL A 569 -3.24 34.00 8.13
CA VAL A 569 -3.26 33.81 6.68
C VAL A 569 -3.56 32.35 6.33
N HIS A 570 -2.85 31.40 6.95
CA HIS A 570 -3.04 29.99 6.64
C HIS A 570 -4.42 29.47 7.04
N LEU A 571 -4.94 29.88 8.21
CA LEU A 571 -6.29 29.54 8.64
C LEU A 571 -7.35 30.06 7.64
N LYS A 572 -7.17 31.28 7.15
CA LYS A 572 -8.04 31.85 6.12
C LYS A 572 -7.96 31.07 4.80
N ASP A 573 -6.75 30.78 4.33
CA ASP A 573 -6.53 30.02 3.09
C ASP A 573 -7.14 28.62 3.16
N ALA A 574 -7.02 27.95 4.31
CA ALA A 574 -7.62 26.63 4.56
C ALA A 574 -9.16 26.69 4.55
N ARG A 575 -9.77 27.72 5.16
CA ARG A 575 -11.22 27.94 5.08
C ARG A 575 -11.67 28.15 3.62
N ASP A 576 -11.02 29.06 2.88
CA ASP A 576 -11.35 29.36 1.48
C ASP A 576 -11.21 28.11 0.59
N ALA A 577 -10.18 27.29 0.83
CA ALA A 577 -9.97 26.04 0.11
C ALA A 577 -11.09 25.02 0.40
N ALA A 578 -11.50 24.89 1.66
CA ALA A 578 -12.61 24.04 2.07
C ALA A 578 -13.94 24.48 1.45
N GLU A 579 -14.23 25.79 1.41
CA GLU A 579 -15.45 26.31 0.78
C GLU A 579 -15.55 25.98 -0.71
N LYS A 580 -14.44 26.16 -1.43
CA LYS A 580 -14.34 25.79 -2.86
C LYS A 580 -14.54 24.29 -3.03
N LEU A 581 -13.89 23.48 -2.19
CA LEU A 581 -13.96 22.03 -2.23
C LEU A 581 -15.37 21.51 -1.95
N SER A 582 -16.01 21.99 -0.88
CA SER A 582 -17.38 21.65 -0.51
C SER A 582 -18.37 22.06 -1.60
N THR A 583 -18.16 23.21 -2.25
CA THR A 583 -19.01 23.64 -3.37
C THR A 583 -18.85 22.71 -4.58
N ALA A 584 -17.62 22.38 -4.97
CA ALA A 584 -17.36 21.49 -6.10
C ALA A 584 -17.91 20.07 -5.87
N LEU A 585 -17.89 19.61 -4.61
CA LEU A 585 -18.43 18.30 -4.21
C LEU A 585 -19.93 18.33 -3.87
N SER A 586 -20.59 19.48 -3.97
CA SER A 586 -22.00 19.67 -3.58
C SER A 586 -22.31 19.17 -2.16
N LEU A 587 -21.46 19.52 -1.19
CA LEU A 587 -21.77 19.36 0.23
C LEU A 587 -22.73 20.47 0.68
N THR A 588 -23.64 20.14 1.59
CA THR A 588 -24.70 21.06 2.05
C THR A 588 -24.97 20.92 3.55
N GLY A 589 -25.69 21.89 4.11
CA GLY A 589 -26.07 21.91 5.53
C GLY A 589 -24.87 21.82 6.47
N ASP A 590 -25.07 21.19 7.62
CA ASP A 590 -24.09 21.13 8.69
C ASP A 590 -22.83 20.35 8.32
N THR A 591 -22.89 19.41 7.37
CA THR A 591 -21.68 18.73 6.88
C THR A 591 -20.74 19.69 6.14
N LYS A 592 -21.29 20.64 5.36
CA LYS A 592 -20.51 21.70 4.72
C LYS A 592 -19.94 22.63 5.79
N THR A 593 -20.78 23.10 6.71
CA THR A 593 -20.36 24.00 7.80
C THR A 593 -19.24 23.36 8.62
N ALA A 594 -19.37 22.08 8.98
CA ALA A 594 -18.37 21.36 9.74
C ALA A 594 -17.01 21.31 9.04
N VAL A 595 -16.97 20.98 7.75
CA VAL A 595 -15.71 20.89 6.98
C VAL A 595 -15.05 22.26 6.84
N VAL A 596 -15.84 23.31 6.55
CA VAL A 596 -15.33 24.68 6.38
C VAL A 596 -14.78 25.24 7.69
N GLU A 597 -15.54 25.11 8.79
CA GLU A 597 -15.15 25.63 10.10
C GLU A 597 -13.99 24.83 10.71
N ALA A 598 -14.00 23.50 10.58
CA ALA A 598 -12.85 22.67 10.96
C ALA A 598 -11.59 23.09 10.20
N SER A 599 -11.67 23.28 8.88
CA SER A 599 -10.50 23.69 8.08
C SER A 599 -10.01 25.09 8.47
N GLY A 600 -10.91 26.02 8.75
CA GLY A 600 -10.56 27.39 9.17
C GLY A 600 -10.00 27.50 10.59
N LEU A 601 -10.10 26.45 11.41
CA LEU A 601 -9.72 26.47 12.83
C LEU A 601 -8.78 25.33 13.24
N HIS A 602 -8.47 24.37 12.35
CA HIS A 602 -7.70 23.16 12.68
C HIS A 602 -6.31 23.44 13.24
N ASP A 603 -5.73 24.59 12.91
CA ASP A 603 -4.36 24.98 13.23
C ASP A 603 -4.26 26.02 14.36
N LEU A 604 -5.36 26.39 15.03
CA LEU A 604 -5.36 27.31 16.19
C LEU A 604 -4.28 26.94 17.21
N GLY A 605 -4.11 25.65 17.50
CA GLY A 605 -3.13 25.12 18.43
C GLY A 605 -1.67 25.44 18.09
N LYS A 606 -1.36 25.84 16.85
CA LYS A 606 -0.02 26.33 16.49
C LYS A 606 0.32 27.65 17.19
N ALA A 607 -0.68 28.40 17.66
CA ALA A 607 -0.47 29.59 18.48
C ALA A 607 0.15 29.26 19.85
N HIS A 608 0.13 27.99 20.28
CA HIS A 608 0.65 27.58 21.57
C HIS A 608 2.16 27.91 21.70
N PRO A 609 2.63 28.53 22.80
CA PRO A 609 4.01 28.98 22.94
C PRO A 609 5.06 27.87 22.76
N GLN A 610 4.78 26.66 23.28
CA GLN A 610 5.66 25.50 23.10
C GLN A 610 5.83 25.12 21.61
N TRP A 611 4.77 25.23 20.80
CA TRP A 611 4.84 24.94 19.36
C TRP A 611 5.68 26.02 18.64
N GLN A 612 5.40 27.30 18.91
CA GLN A 612 6.13 28.43 18.32
C GLN A 612 7.61 28.43 18.70
N ALA A 613 7.96 28.02 19.93
CA ALA A 613 9.34 27.95 20.41
C ALA A 613 10.15 26.81 19.77
N ALA A 614 9.48 25.77 19.27
CA ALA A 614 10.14 24.62 18.64
C ALA A 614 10.49 24.84 17.17
N LEU A 615 9.98 25.90 16.53
CA LEU A 615 10.26 26.20 15.13
C LEU A 615 11.77 26.34 14.91
N PRO A 616 12.34 25.72 13.85
CA PRO A 616 13.77 25.73 13.64
C PRO A 616 14.29 27.13 13.25
N ASP A 617 13.40 27.97 12.71
CA ASP A 617 13.65 29.38 12.45
C ASP A 617 12.35 30.21 12.39
N ARG A 618 12.43 31.45 12.89
CA ARG A 618 11.35 32.46 12.87
C ARG A 618 11.79 33.78 12.22
N SER A 619 13.00 33.83 11.67
CA SER A 619 13.61 35.08 11.19
C SER A 619 12.87 35.71 10.01
N GLY A 620 12.22 34.91 9.16
CA GLY A 620 11.58 35.41 7.95
C GLY A 620 10.33 36.27 8.18
N ILE A 621 9.61 36.08 9.29
CA ILE A 621 8.46 36.92 9.66
C ILE A 621 8.50 37.17 11.17
N PRO A 622 9.31 38.12 11.64
CA PRO A 622 9.47 38.37 13.06
C PRO A 622 8.16 38.88 13.69
N ASN A 623 7.96 38.60 14.97
CA ASN A 623 6.83 39.07 15.78
C ASN A 623 5.43 38.59 15.35
N ALA A 624 5.33 37.54 14.54
CA ALA A 624 4.06 36.88 14.23
C ALA A 624 4.07 35.40 14.66
N PRO A 625 2.91 34.85 15.07
CA PRO A 625 2.70 33.41 15.11
C PRO A 625 2.75 32.85 13.69
N LEU A 626 3.53 31.79 13.49
CA LEU A 626 3.68 31.14 12.19
C LEU A 626 2.85 29.86 12.12
N ALA A 627 2.30 29.55 10.96
CA ALA A 627 1.70 28.24 10.69
C ALA A 627 2.66 27.28 9.97
N LYS A 628 3.58 27.85 9.18
CA LYS A 628 4.47 27.14 8.27
C LYS A 628 5.87 27.73 8.35
N SER A 629 6.86 26.88 8.14
CA SER A 629 8.29 27.26 8.15
C SER A 629 9.02 26.61 6.97
N PRO A 630 10.17 27.16 6.55
CA PRO A 630 10.97 26.54 5.52
C PRO A 630 11.60 25.24 6.01
N ARG A 631 12.04 24.45 5.05
CA ARG A 631 12.82 23.23 5.33
C ARG A 631 14.18 23.66 5.84
N VAL A 632 14.73 22.94 6.80
CA VAL A 632 16.07 23.21 7.29
C VAL A 632 17.02 22.07 6.97
N VAL A 633 18.13 22.38 6.31
CA VAL A 633 19.26 21.47 6.16
C VAL A 633 20.35 21.88 7.13
N ALA A 634 21.01 20.89 7.70
CA ALA A 634 22.13 21.10 8.59
C ALA A 634 23.32 20.21 8.19
N ALA A 635 24.52 20.70 8.51
CA ALA A 635 25.76 19.96 8.40
C ALA A 635 26.59 20.11 9.67
N ASP A 636 27.01 18.98 10.26
CA ASP A 636 27.96 18.96 11.37
C ASP A 636 29.38 18.94 10.79
N VAL A 637 30.15 19.97 11.11
CA VAL A 637 31.47 20.23 10.53
C VAL A 637 32.55 20.26 11.60
N VAL A 638 33.70 19.67 11.29
CA VAL A 638 34.95 19.76 12.06
C VAL A 638 35.98 20.50 11.22
N GLY A 639 36.68 21.46 11.82
CA GLY A 639 37.67 22.29 11.13
C GLY A 639 37.04 23.52 10.48
N ASP A 640 37.47 23.85 9.25
CA ASP A 640 37.07 25.08 8.56
C ASP A 640 35.65 25.00 7.99
N ALA A 641 34.71 25.69 8.65
CA ALA A 641 33.32 25.80 8.24
C ALA A 641 33.12 26.59 6.92
N SER A 642 34.08 27.44 6.52
CA SER A 642 33.94 28.30 5.34
C SER A 642 33.85 27.50 4.03
N VAL A 643 34.60 26.38 3.94
CA VAL A 643 34.60 25.48 2.79
C VAL A 643 33.21 24.86 2.60
N VAL A 644 32.59 24.41 3.70
CA VAL A 644 31.24 23.82 3.67
C VAL A 644 30.18 24.86 3.32
N ARG A 645 30.31 26.09 3.82
CA ARG A 645 29.42 27.20 3.44
C ARG A 645 29.51 27.52 1.95
N ALA A 646 30.71 27.59 1.39
CA ALA A 646 30.91 27.87 -0.03
C ALA A 646 30.36 26.74 -0.93
N ALA A 647 30.58 25.49 -0.52
CA ALA A 647 30.03 24.32 -1.21
C ALA A 647 28.48 24.34 -1.17
N PHE A 648 27.88 24.62 -0.01
CA PHE A 648 26.44 24.69 0.12
C PHE A 648 25.84 25.87 -0.66
N ALA A 649 26.47 27.04 -0.64
CA ALA A 649 26.03 28.20 -1.41
C ALA A 649 26.04 27.93 -2.93
N SER A 650 26.99 27.12 -3.42
CA SER A 650 27.01 26.68 -4.81
C SER A 650 25.89 25.68 -5.12
N LEU A 651 25.56 24.81 -4.17
CA LEU A 651 24.51 23.78 -4.30
C LEU A 651 23.10 24.35 -4.21
N ARG A 652 22.88 25.33 -3.31
CA ARG A 652 21.60 26.00 -3.06
C ARG A 652 21.83 27.50 -2.90
N PRO A 653 21.96 28.24 -4.02
CA PRO A 653 22.16 29.68 -3.98
C PRO A 653 21.05 30.40 -3.23
N GLN A 654 19.80 29.95 -3.38
CA GLN A 654 18.59 30.56 -2.79
C GLN A 654 18.40 30.33 -1.29
N ALA A 655 19.31 29.61 -0.64
CA ALA A 655 19.22 29.33 0.78
C ALA A 655 19.46 30.58 1.64
N HIS A 656 18.78 30.63 2.78
CA HIS A 656 19.05 31.59 3.85
C HIS A 656 19.88 30.93 4.94
N ALA A 657 21.03 31.51 5.28
CA ALA A 657 21.90 30.98 6.33
C ALA A 657 21.32 31.27 7.71
N LEU A 658 21.21 30.23 8.54
CA LEU A 658 20.72 30.32 9.91
C LEU A 658 21.89 30.37 10.92
N PRO A 659 21.65 30.80 12.17
CA PRO A 659 22.71 30.84 13.20
C PRO A 659 23.35 29.47 13.44
N ASP A 660 24.65 29.46 13.71
CA ASP A 660 25.40 28.24 14.00
C ASP A 660 25.09 27.69 15.39
N GLU A 661 25.16 26.37 15.54
CA GLU A 661 25.07 25.71 16.84
C GLU A 661 26.36 24.94 17.16
N THR A 662 26.98 25.23 18.29
CA THR A 662 28.06 24.38 18.81
C THR A 662 27.48 23.10 19.39
N ARG A 663 28.01 21.94 18.97
CA ARG A 663 27.57 20.62 19.44
C ARG A 663 28.75 19.71 19.71
N ARG A 664 28.48 18.62 20.44
CA ARG A 664 29.46 17.56 20.70
C ARG A 664 28.96 16.27 20.07
N ARG A 665 29.80 15.60 19.29
CA ARG A 665 29.49 14.30 18.66
C ARG A 665 30.53 13.27 19.10
N GLY A 666 30.11 12.36 19.99
CA GLY A 666 31.05 11.47 20.67
C GLY A 666 32.05 12.27 21.52
N ARG A 667 33.33 12.24 21.16
CA ARG A 667 34.40 13.01 21.83
C ARG A 667 34.84 14.26 21.06
N GLU A 668 34.31 14.50 19.86
CA GLU A 668 34.67 15.64 19.01
C GLU A 668 33.68 16.80 19.20
N ASP A 669 34.21 18.03 19.26
CA ASP A 669 33.40 19.24 19.16
C ASP A 669 33.17 19.57 17.68
N VAL A 670 31.91 19.80 17.32
CA VAL A 670 31.47 20.06 15.95
C VAL A 670 30.66 21.36 15.90
N VAL A 671 30.77 22.09 14.80
CA VAL A 671 29.90 23.23 14.51
C VAL A 671 28.80 22.76 13.56
N ARG A 672 27.54 22.93 13.97
CA ARG A 672 26.38 22.65 13.13
C ARG A 672 26.00 23.91 12.36
N LEU A 673 26.29 23.87 11.07
CA LEU A 673 25.82 24.85 10.10
C LEU A 673 24.37 24.54 9.72
N ARG A 674 23.55 25.56 9.51
CA ARG A 674 22.12 25.41 9.21
C ARG A 674 21.68 26.37 8.10
N TRP A 675 20.77 25.92 7.26
CA TRP A 675 20.20 26.72 6.17
C TRP A 675 18.71 26.46 6.03
N ALA A 676 17.94 27.54 5.90
CA ALA A 676 16.56 27.51 5.47
C ALA A 676 16.50 27.45 3.93
N ILE A 677 15.70 26.53 3.39
CA ILE A 677 15.58 26.28 1.95
C ILE A 677 14.14 26.05 1.53
N ASP A 678 13.88 26.31 0.26
CA ASP A 678 12.59 26.17 -0.38
C ASP A 678 12.30 24.72 -0.81
N ASP A 679 13.25 24.01 -1.40
CA ASP A 679 13.10 22.63 -1.85
C ASP A 679 13.96 21.64 -1.04
N ARG A 680 13.61 20.34 -1.05
CA ARG A 680 14.46 19.32 -0.40
C ARG A 680 15.68 19.02 -1.27
N LEU A 681 16.82 18.76 -0.64
CA LEU A 681 17.97 18.22 -1.36
C LEU A 681 17.65 16.77 -1.72
N ASN A 682 17.90 16.40 -2.97
CA ASN A 682 17.86 15.02 -3.40
C ASN A 682 19.08 14.24 -2.87
N GLU A 683 19.07 12.91 -2.99
CA GLU A 683 20.15 12.08 -2.43
C GLU A 683 21.51 12.35 -3.07
N ALA A 684 21.57 12.73 -4.36
CA ALA A 684 22.83 13.07 -5.03
C ALA A 684 23.41 14.40 -4.49
N GLU A 685 22.56 15.37 -4.21
CA GLU A 685 22.93 16.65 -3.61
C GLU A 685 23.40 16.45 -2.15
N LEU A 686 22.67 15.65 -1.37
CA LEU A 686 23.09 15.27 -0.01
C LEU A 686 24.42 14.51 -0.02
N LYS A 687 24.62 13.58 -0.97
CA LYS A 687 25.89 12.85 -1.13
C LYS A 687 27.05 13.79 -1.46
N SER A 688 26.81 14.78 -2.33
CA SER A 688 27.79 15.81 -2.69
C SER A 688 28.18 16.65 -1.47
N LEU A 689 27.19 17.09 -0.68
CA LEU A 689 27.43 17.83 0.56
C LEU A 689 28.18 17.00 1.61
N ARG A 690 27.81 15.73 1.77
CA ARG A 690 28.49 14.78 2.69
C ARG A 690 29.93 14.47 2.29
N ALA A 691 30.30 14.65 1.02
CA ALA A 691 31.65 14.43 0.51
C ALA A 691 32.61 15.61 0.74
N VAL A 692 32.09 16.78 1.15
CA VAL A 692 32.92 17.95 1.43
C VAL A 692 33.83 17.69 2.64
N THR A 693 35.10 18.07 2.53
CA THR A 693 36.09 17.89 3.60
C THR A 693 35.63 18.57 4.89
N GLY A 694 35.75 17.85 6.01
CA GLY A 694 35.33 18.34 7.33
C GLY A 694 33.88 18.03 7.70
N VAL A 695 33.01 17.64 6.75
CA VAL A 695 31.64 17.24 7.04
C VAL A 695 31.61 15.87 7.72
N ARG A 696 31.04 15.80 8.92
CA ARG A 696 30.79 14.55 9.67
C ARG A 696 29.39 14.03 9.44
N TRP A 697 28.46 14.94 9.15
CA TRP A 697 27.08 14.62 8.81
C TRP A 697 26.45 15.79 8.06
N ALA A 698 25.53 15.48 7.15
CA ALA A 698 24.62 16.46 6.58
C ALA A 698 23.27 15.82 6.23
N GLY A 699 22.20 16.54 6.50
CA GLY A 699 20.82 16.08 6.27
C GLY A 699 19.77 17.12 6.62
N HIS A 700 18.52 16.80 6.32
CA HIS A 700 17.37 17.62 6.73
C HIS A 700 17.13 17.50 8.25
N LEU A 701 16.94 18.62 8.92
CA LEU A 701 16.39 18.66 10.27
C LEU A 701 14.88 18.52 10.19
N GLN A 702 14.33 17.67 11.05
CA GLN A 702 12.87 17.49 11.16
C GLN A 702 12.33 18.35 12.30
N PHE A 703 11.24 19.07 12.04
CA PHE A 703 10.47 19.80 13.03
C PHE A 703 9.70 18.86 13.98
N HIS A 704 9.84 19.10 15.29
CA HIS A 704 9.20 18.33 16.37
C HIS A 704 8.74 19.28 17.50
N PRO A 705 7.47 19.69 17.53
CA PRO A 705 6.97 20.65 18.52
C PRO A 705 6.73 20.07 19.92
N GLY A 706 6.77 18.74 20.07
CA GLY A 706 6.51 18.06 21.34
C GLY A 706 5.06 18.13 21.83
N LEU A 707 4.15 18.71 21.04
CA LEU A 707 2.70 18.75 21.28
C LEU A 707 1.94 18.57 19.96
N ARG A 708 0.66 18.24 20.06
CA ARG A 708 -0.25 18.07 18.92
C ARG A 708 -1.17 19.27 18.81
N HIS A 709 -0.91 20.10 17.80
CA HIS A 709 -1.61 21.37 17.62
C HIS A 709 -3.09 21.15 17.31
N GLU A 710 -3.44 20.09 16.60
CA GLU A 710 -4.81 19.73 16.28
C GLU A 710 -5.64 19.39 17.53
N VAL A 711 -5.01 18.86 18.57
CA VAL A 711 -5.65 18.61 19.86
C VAL A 711 -5.89 19.94 20.57
N ALA A 712 -4.89 20.81 20.63
CA ALA A 712 -5.07 22.16 21.20
C ALA A 712 -6.17 22.96 20.46
N SER A 713 -6.23 22.86 19.14
CA SER A 713 -7.33 23.45 18.35
C SER A 713 -8.68 22.88 18.75
N ALA A 714 -8.80 21.56 18.89
CA ALA A 714 -10.05 20.90 19.27
C ALA A 714 -10.50 21.27 20.70
N LEU A 715 -9.58 21.36 21.65
CA LEU A 715 -9.88 21.81 23.03
C LEU A 715 -10.41 23.26 23.05
N ALA A 716 -9.84 24.14 22.22
CA ALA A 716 -10.29 25.52 22.07
C ALA A 716 -11.67 25.59 21.38
N MET A 717 -11.84 24.81 20.30
CA MET A 717 -13.11 24.75 19.58
C MET A 717 -14.22 24.16 20.43
N TRP A 718 -13.91 23.15 21.24
CA TRP A 718 -14.86 22.53 22.16
C TRP A 718 -15.38 23.51 23.20
N ARG A 719 -14.47 24.27 23.83
CA ARG A 719 -14.85 25.31 24.79
C ARG A 719 -15.84 26.30 24.19
N ARG A 720 -15.51 26.84 23.01
CA ARG A 720 -16.36 27.81 22.32
C ARG A 720 -17.71 27.21 21.91
N TYR A 721 -17.72 25.95 21.49
CA TYR A 721 -18.96 25.24 21.18
C TYR A 721 -19.85 25.07 22.41
N GLN A 722 -19.29 24.71 23.56
CA GLN A 722 -20.03 24.54 24.80
C GLN A 722 -20.59 25.86 25.34
N ASP A 723 -19.76 26.90 25.42
CA ASP A 723 -20.11 28.18 26.04
C ASP A 723 -21.12 29.01 25.20
N SER A 724 -21.27 28.71 23.91
CA SER A 724 -22.15 29.48 23.02
C SER A 724 -23.61 29.00 23.11
N GLU A 725 -24.54 29.94 23.33
CA GLU A 725 -25.99 29.69 23.26
C GLU A 725 -26.44 29.31 21.84
N THR A 726 -25.95 30.05 20.83
CA THR A 726 -26.08 29.68 19.42
C THR A 726 -24.80 29.00 18.97
N LYS A 727 -24.87 27.73 18.57
CA LYS A 727 -23.67 26.96 18.21
C LYS A 727 -22.98 27.58 16.98
N PRO A 728 -21.69 27.97 17.09
CA PRO A 728 -20.98 28.63 15.98
C PRO A 728 -20.68 27.66 14.83
N TYR A 729 -20.67 26.36 15.13
CA TYR A 729 -20.47 25.24 14.22
C TYR A 729 -20.99 23.96 14.90
N PRO A 730 -21.29 22.90 14.16
CA PRO A 730 -21.68 21.62 14.74
C PRO A 730 -20.51 20.95 15.48
N ALA A 731 -20.80 20.07 16.44
CA ALA A 731 -19.83 19.26 17.18
C ALA A 731 -18.91 18.45 16.25
N LEU A 732 -19.43 18.05 15.09
CA LEU A 732 -18.65 17.42 14.01
C LEU A 732 -17.42 18.26 13.60
N ALA A 733 -17.50 19.60 13.61
CA ALA A 733 -16.37 20.46 13.27
C ALA A 733 -15.19 20.29 14.25
N VAL A 734 -15.50 20.16 15.55
CA VAL A 734 -14.50 19.93 16.61
C VAL A 734 -13.78 18.61 16.38
N TYR A 735 -14.55 17.56 16.06
CA TYR A 735 -14.00 16.26 15.74
C TYR A 735 -13.07 16.31 14.52
N LEU A 736 -13.54 16.89 13.41
CA LEU A 736 -12.78 16.97 12.18
C LEU A 736 -11.48 17.76 12.33
N ALA A 737 -11.49 18.83 13.13
CA ALA A 737 -10.28 19.59 13.46
C ALA A 737 -9.24 18.75 14.21
N ALA A 738 -9.64 17.89 15.15
CA ALA A 738 -8.70 16.98 15.83
C ALA A 738 -8.22 15.83 14.93
N ALA A 739 -9.11 15.29 14.12
CA ALA A 739 -8.91 14.02 13.41
C ALA A 739 -8.11 14.14 12.12
N HIS A 740 -7.96 15.34 11.53
CA HIS A 740 -7.44 15.52 10.16
C HIS A 740 -6.00 15.02 9.91
N HIS A 741 -5.13 14.96 10.94
CA HIS A 741 -3.81 14.31 10.84
C HIS A 741 -3.85 12.80 11.08
N GLY A 742 -5.01 12.23 11.41
CA GLY A 742 -5.22 10.81 11.58
C GLY A 742 -4.80 10.23 12.94
N LYS A 743 -4.45 11.08 13.92
CA LYS A 743 -3.83 10.61 15.18
C LYS A 743 -4.54 10.98 16.50
N ALA A 744 -5.56 11.84 16.49
CA ALA A 744 -6.47 12.07 17.64
C ALA A 744 -7.92 11.75 17.25
N ARG A 745 -8.18 10.50 16.87
CA ARG A 745 -9.46 10.08 16.24
C ARG A 745 -10.43 9.37 17.18
N THR A 746 -9.94 8.66 18.18
CA THR A 746 -10.76 7.78 19.03
C THR A 746 -10.64 8.12 20.50
N VAL A 747 -9.42 8.42 20.96
CA VAL A 747 -9.13 8.76 22.35
C VAL A 747 -8.36 10.07 22.42
N MET A 748 -8.60 10.86 23.48
CA MET A 748 -7.78 12.00 23.89
C MET A 748 -7.18 11.70 25.26
N ARG A 749 -5.86 11.53 25.35
CA ARG A 749 -5.18 11.12 26.59
C ARG A 749 -3.80 11.77 26.76
N SER A 750 -3.25 11.71 27.96
CA SER A 750 -1.83 12.01 28.21
C SER A 750 -0.93 11.02 27.47
N THR A 751 0.14 11.54 26.86
CA THR A 751 1.15 10.70 26.19
C THR A 751 2.54 10.84 26.81
N THR A 752 2.69 11.67 27.83
CA THR A 752 3.96 11.86 28.53
C THR A 752 3.92 11.36 29.98
N GLY A 753 2.73 11.04 30.50
CA GLY A 753 2.52 10.73 31.92
C GLY A 753 2.49 11.98 32.79
N GLU A 754 2.62 13.18 32.20
CA GLU A 754 2.35 14.47 32.84
C GLU A 754 0.87 14.85 32.70
N ASP A 755 0.49 15.96 33.36
CA ASP A 755 -0.83 16.60 33.21
C ASP A 755 -0.90 17.31 31.84
N ASP A 756 -1.07 16.50 30.80
CA ASP A 756 -1.15 16.90 29.40
C ASP A 756 -2.18 16.06 28.63
N VAL A 757 -2.56 16.54 27.45
CA VAL A 757 -3.31 15.77 26.46
C VAL A 757 -2.52 15.80 25.15
N PHE A 758 -1.97 14.67 24.72
CA PHE A 758 -1.08 14.59 23.54
C PHE A 758 0.07 15.63 23.54
N GLY A 759 0.64 15.90 24.71
CA GLY A 759 1.72 16.88 24.91
C GLY A 759 1.24 18.33 25.00
N VAL A 760 -0.07 18.61 24.87
CA VAL A 760 -0.66 19.92 25.14
C VAL A 760 -0.79 20.05 26.66
N ARG A 761 -0.01 20.95 27.25
CA ARG A 761 -0.04 21.23 28.69
C ARG A 761 -1.28 22.05 29.04
N VAL A 762 -1.76 21.89 30.28
CA VAL A 762 -2.88 22.68 30.81
C VAL A 762 -2.58 24.18 30.81
N GLU A 763 -1.31 24.55 31.00
CA GLU A 763 -0.83 25.94 30.95
C GLU A 763 0.11 26.20 29.76
N PRO A 764 -0.10 27.28 28.98
CA PRO A 764 -1.20 28.25 29.09
C PRO A 764 -2.55 27.65 28.69
N ASN A 765 -3.61 28.06 29.39
CA ASN A 765 -4.98 27.60 29.13
C ASN A 765 -5.74 28.45 28.08
N VAL A 766 -5.09 29.42 27.43
CA VAL A 766 -5.68 30.28 26.38
C VAL A 766 -4.70 30.39 25.21
N LEU A 767 -5.21 30.22 23.99
CA LEU A 767 -4.51 30.54 22.76
C LEU A 767 -4.90 31.94 22.27
N THR A 768 -3.94 32.68 21.73
CA THR A 768 -4.17 34.02 21.17
C THR A 768 -3.84 34.03 19.68
N VAL A 769 -4.82 34.39 18.85
CA VAL A 769 -4.66 34.48 17.39
C VAL A 769 -5.25 35.81 16.95
N GLY A 770 -4.39 36.73 16.50
CA GLY A 770 -4.80 38.12 16.27
C GLY A 770 -5.29 38.73 17.59
N ASP A 771 -6.50 39.30 17.57
CA ASP A 771 -7.16 39.88 18.75
C ASP A 771 -8.06 38.87 19.48
N ASP A 772 -8.25 37.66 18.92
CA ASP A 772 -9.14 36.65 19.50
C ASP A 772 -8.43 35.82 20.59
N GLN A 773 -9.16 35.59 21.68
CA GLN A 773 -8.78 34.66 22.74
C GLN A 773 -9.57 33.36 22.64
N TRP A 774 -8.86 32.24 22.75
CA TRP A 774 -9.39 30.90 22.62
C TRP A 774 -9.04 30.07 23.86
N PRO A 775 -9.89 30.08 24.90
CA PRO A 775 -9.67 29.26 26.08
C PRO A 775 -9.78 27.78 25.75
N LEU A 776 -8.86 26.98 26.29
CA LEU A 776 -8.79 25.54 26.13
C LEU A 776 -9.67 24.86 27.19
N ASP A 777 -10.49 23.90 26.77
CA ASP A 777 -11.29 23.07 27.69
C ASP A 777 -10.79 21.63 27.69
N PHE A 778 -10.10 21.26 28.77
CA PHE A 778 -9.58 19.91 28.99
C PHE A 778 -10.63 18.92 29.51
N SER A 779 -11.87 19.35 29.80
CA SER A 779 -12.93 18.44 30.27
C SER A 779 -13.26 17.36 29.24
N ILE A 780 -13.27 17.71 27.95
CA ILE A 780 -13.52 16.76 26.86
C ILE A 780 -12.42 15.71 26.73
N ALA A 781 -11.20 15.97 27.20
CA ALA A 781 -10.12 15.00 27.16
C ALA A 781 -10.29 13.84 28.17
N LYS A 782 -11.35 13.86 29.00
CA LYS A 782 -11.69 12.72 29.85
C LYS A 782 -12.19 11.55 29.01
N ASP A 783 -11.71 10.36 29.33
CA ASP A 783 -12.18 9.12 28.70
C ASP A 783 -13.66 8.87 29.05
N GLY A 784 -14.53 8.80 28.03
CA GLY A 784 -15.95 8.50 28.20
C GLY A 784 -16.81 9.72 28.51
N ALA A 785 -17.31 9.83 29.74
CA ALA A 785 -18.16 10.91 30.21
C ALA A 785 -17.80 11.27 31.66
N GLU A 786 -17.91 12.55 32.01
CA GLU A 786 -17.75 13.00 33.39
C GLU A 786 -19.09 12.89 34.12
N GLY A 787 -19.08 12.39 35.35
CA GLY A 787 -20.31 12.25 36.13
C GLY A 787 -20.07 11.66 37.51
N ARG A 788 -21.18 11.49 38.23
CA ARG A 788 -21.22 10.86 39.54
C ARG A 788 -22.38 9.89 39.63
N TRP A 789 -22.20 8.82 40.38
CA TRP A 789 -23.31 7.91 40.69
C TRP A 789 -24.20 8.54 41.77
N GLU A 790 -25.47 8.76 41.44
CA GLU A 790 -26.51 9.12 42.40
C GLU A 790 -27.43 7.89 42.59
N GLY A 791 -27.15 7.09 43.63
CA GLY A 791 -27.81 5.80 43.82
C GLY A 791 -27.34 4.77 42.78
N SER A 792 -28.28 4.24 41.98
CA SER A 792 -28.00 3.30 40.88
C SER A 792 -27.93 3.95 39.50
N GLU A 793 -28.07 5.28 39.42
CA GLU A 793 -28.02 6.02 38.16
C GLU A 793 -26.72 6.83 38.08
N PHE A 794 -26.08 6.83 36.91
CA PHE A 794 -24.93 7.68 36.64
C PHE A 794 -25.42 9.02 36.10
N VAL A 795 -25.27 10.07 36.91
CA VAL A 795 -25.60 11.44 36.51
C VAL A 795 -24.39 12.03 35.81
N GLN A 796 -24.53 12.22 34.50
CA GLN A 796 -23.52 12.85 33.68
C GLN A 796 -23.42 14.34 34.03
N THR A 797 -22.23 14.79 34.43
CA THR A 797 -21.91 16.18 34.72
C THR A 797 -21.02 16.82 33.64
N GLY A 798 -20.58 16.05 32.64
CA GLY A 798 -19.86 16.53 31.47
C GLY A 798 -19.69 15.47 30.38
N HIS A 799 -19.37 15.92 29.17
CA HIS A 799 -19.13 15.04 28.02
C HIS A 799 -17.63 14.75 27.85
N GLY A 800 -17.29 13.56 27.36
CA GLY A 800 -15.91 13.23 27.02
C GLY A 800 -15.75 12.89 25.54
N TRP A 801 -14.48 12.82 25.11
CA TRP A 801 -14.09 12.65 23.71
C TRP A 801 -14.64 11.36 23.12
N THR A 802 -14.52 10.24 23.84
CA THR A 802 -15.02 8.94 23.37
C THR A 802 -16.53 8.97 23.16
N GLY A 803 -17.28 9.73 23.97
CA GLY A 803 -18.72 9.92 23.78
C GLY A 803 -19.05 10.72 22.52
N LEU A 804 -18.32 11.82 22.26
CA LEU A 804 -18.42 12.59 21.01
C LEU A 804 -18.18 11.69 19.80
N VAL A 805 -17.10 10.89 19.82
CA VAL A 805 -16.76 9.99 18.71
C VAL A 805 -17.83 8.90 18.55
N ALA A 806 -18.34 8.33 19.64
CA ALA A 806 -19.37 7.31 19.60
C ALA A 806 -20.66 7.82 18.93
N ASP A 807 -21.12 9.02 19.29
CA ASP A 807 -22.32 9.62 18.70
C ASP A 807 -22.13 9.96 17.22
N LEU A 808 -20.96 10.48 16.83
CA LEU A 808 -20.65 10.78 15.43
C LEU A 808 -20.53 9.50 14.59
N LEU A 809 -19.85 8.47 15.10
CA LEU A 809 -19.62 7.22 14.39
C LEU A 809 -20.89 6.36 14.32
N GLY A 810 -21.69 6.36 15.38
CA GLY A 810 -22.85 5.50 15.54
C GLY A 810 -22.50 4.03 15.81
N PRO A 811 -23.50 3.19 16.12
CA PRO A 811 -23.30 1.77 16.43
C PRO A 811 -22.97 0.95 15.18
N TRP A 812 -22.49 -0.29 15.34
CA TRP A 812 -22.30 -1.22 14.20
C TRP A 812 -23.54 -2.09 13.93
N ARG A 813 -24.55 -2.07 14.81
CA ARG A 813 -25.86 -2.70 14.61
C ARG A 813 -26.94 -1.67 14.24
N PRO A 814 -27.77 -1.93 13.22
CA PRO A 814 -28.87 -1.04 12.83
C PRO A 814 -29.92 -0.81 13.93
N GLU A 815 -30.13 -1.80 14.80
CA GLU A 815 -31.12 -1.79 15.87
C GLU A 815 -30.67 -1.07 17.15
N GLU A 816 -29.37 -0.76 17.26
CA GLU A 816 -28.81 -0.04 18.39
C GLU A 816 -28.82 1.47 18.10
N THR A 817 -28.93 2.27 19.16
CA THR A 817 -28.68 3.73 19.10
C THR A 817 -27.43 4.04 19.89
N SER A 818 -26.46 4.73 19.30
CA SER A 818 -25.43 5.40 20.10
C SER A 818 -26.09 6.62 20.72
N ASP A 819 -26.15 6.65 22.05
CA ASP A 819 -26.66 7.80 22.79
C ASP A 819 -25.75 8.09 23.98
N ALA A 820 -24.52 8.50 23.66
CA ALA A 820 -23.63 9.10 24.65
C ALA A 820 -24.09 10.53 25.03
N GLY A 821 -25.11 11.05 24.34
CA GLY A 821 -25.76 12.34 24.60
C GLY A 821 -24.86 13.54 24.35
N VAL A 822 -23.73 13.37 23.66
CA VAL A 822 -22.73 14.43 23.43
C VAL A 822 -23.07 15.26 22.19
N VAL A 823 -23.56 14.63 21.13
CA VAL A 823 -23.97 15.32 19.90
C VAL A 823 -25.49 15.52 19.92
N PRO A 824 -25.98 16.77 19.83
CA PRO A 824 -27.41 17.06 19.76
C PRO A 824 -28.12 16.30 18.63
N ALA A 825 -29.40 15.97 18.83
CA ALA A 825 -30.16 15.16 17.88
C ALA A 825 -30.44 15.86 16.53
N ASP A 826 -30.39 17.19 16.52
CA ASP A 826 -30.53 18.05 15.35
C ASP A 826 -29.21 18.27 14.59
N GLU A 827 -28.08 17.81 15.13
CA GLU A 827 -26.77 17.87 14.48
C GLU A 827 -26.40 16.54 13.77
N PRO A 828 -25.43 16.57 12.82
CA PRO A 828 -24.93 15.36 12.17
C PRO A 828 -24.37 14.34 13.17
N ARG A 829 -25.00 13.16 13.24
CA ARG A 829 -24.61 12.03 14.09
C ARG A 829 -24.83 10.70 13.36
N GLN A 830 -24.25 9.62 13.89
CA GLN A 830 -24.36 8.25 13.36
C GLN A 830 -23.98 8.14 11.88
N LEU A 831 -22.95 8.88 11.48
CA LEU A 831 -22.48 8.98 10.10
C LEU A 831 -21.86 7.66 9.60
N GLY A 832 -21.43 6.79 10.51
CA GLY A 832 -20.71 5.57 10.17
C GLY A 832 -19.27 5.84 9.71
N PRO A 833 -18.45 4.78 9.61
CA PRO A 833 -17.03 4.90 9.35
C PRO A 833 -16.71 5.51 7.98
N PHE A 834 -17.51 5.23 6.94
CA PHE A 834 -17.22 5.70 5.58
C PHE A 834 -17.47 7.20 5.39
N ALA A 835 -18.59 7.73 5.89
CA ALA A 835 -18.90 9.15 5.78
C ALA A 835 -17.97 9.99 6.65
N LEU A 836 -17.75 9.56 7.90
CA LEU A 836 -16.91 10.29 8.84
C LEU A 836 -15.46 10.40 8.34
N ALA A 837 -14.87 9.29 7.88
CA ALA A 837 -13.53 9.31 7.30
C ALA A 837 -13.43 10.12 5.99
N TYR A 838 -14.50 10.18 5.19
CA TYR A 838 -14.53 11.05 4.02
C TYR A 838 -14.48 12.53 4.39
N LEU A 839 -15.21 12.94 5.42
CA LEU A 839 -15.19 14.32 5.90
C LEU A 839 -13.83 14.67 6.54
N GLU A 840 -13.20 13.74 7.25
CA GLU A 840 -11.81 13.89 7.73
C GLU A 840 -10.84 14.15 6.57
N ALA A 841 -10.98 13.38 5.48
CA ALA A 841 -10.16 13.53 4.28
C ALA A 841 -10.29 14.93 3.68
N LEU A 842 -11.50 15.50 3.64
CA LEU A 842 -11.73 16.82 3.03
C LEU A 842 -11.04 17.97 3.79
N VAL A 843 -11.05 17.93 5.14
CA VAL A 843 -10.33 18.91 5.96
C VAL A 843 -8.83 18.81 5.71
N ARG A 844 -8.30 17.57 5.66
CA ARG A 844 -6.89 17.34 5.36
C ARG A 844 -6.48 17.84 3.97
N ILE A 845 -7.32 17.61 2.97
CA ILE A 845 -7.09 18.08 1.60
C ILE A 845 -7.16 19.61 1.51
N ALA A 846 -8.04 20.25 2.28
CA ALA A 846 -8.12 21.72 2.34
C ALA A 846 -6.82 22.33 2.90
N ASP A 847 -6.27 21.79 3.99
CA ASP A 847 -4.96 22.17 4.54
C ASP A 847 -3.83 22.00 3.49
N TRP A 848 -3.82 20.86 2.79
CA TRP A 848 -2.83 20.64 1.72
C TRP A 848 -2.91 21.67 0.60
N ARG A 849 -4.13 22.02 0.15
CA ARG A 849 -4.33 23.02 -0.90
C ARG A 849 -3.91 24.40 -0.45
N ALA A 850 -4.24 24.78 0.78
CA ALA A 850 -3.80 26.05 1.38
C ALA A 850 -2.28 26.11 1.53
N SER A 851 -1.65 24.99 1.87
CA SER A 851 -0.19 24.87 1.97
C SER A 851 0.52 24.85 0.60
N ALA A 852 -0.15 24.40 -0.46
CA ALA A 852 0.42 24.38 -1.80
C ALA A 852 0.36 25.75 -2.49
N GLN A 853 -0.66 26.56 -2.17
CA GLN A 853 -0.93 27.86 -2.79
C GLN A 853 -1.30 28.91 -1.72
N PRO A 854 -0.34 29.31 -0.87
CA PRO A 854 -0.60 30.32 0.16
C PRO A 854 -0.89 31.68 -0.48
N SER A 855 -1.85 32.42 0.06
CA SER A 855 -2.17 33.79 -0.40
C SER A 855 -1.08 34.80 -0.03
N ALA A 856 -0.35 34.56 1.06
CA ALA A 856 0.84 35.30 1.43
C ALA A 856 1.90 34.37 2.06
N SER A 857 3.14 34.47 1.58
CA SER A 857 4.28 33.74 2.12
C SER A 857 5.57 34.52 1.89
N THR A 858 6.60 34.22 2.68
CA THR A 858 7.96 34.75 2.51
C THR A 858 8.90 33.59 2.23
N LYS A 859 9.72 33.68 1.18
CA LYS A 859 10.69 32.63 0.83
C LYS A 859 12.07 32.88 1.43
N PRO A 860 12.89 31.83 1.66
CA PRO A 860 14.29 31.99 2.09
C PRO A 860 15.11 32.98 1.26
N SER A 861 14.93 32.97 -0.06
CA SER A 861 15.61 33.89 -0.98
C SER A 861 15.25 35.36 -0.74
N GLU A 862 14.00 35.65 -0.35
CA GLU A 862 13.53 37.02 -0.13
C GLU A 862 14.16 37.61 1.13
N VAL A 863 14.20 36.81 2.22
CA VAL A 863 14.86 37.18 3.48
C VAL A 863 16.36 37.40 3.27
N ARG A 864 17.02 36.50 2.52
CA ARG A 864 18.44 36.63 2.16
C ARG A 864 18.72 37.95 1.41
N ASP A 865 17.80 38.35 0.53
CA ASP A 865 17.92 39.57 -0.27
C ASP A 865 17.48 40.83 0.49
N GLY A 866 17.06 40.71 1.75
CA GLY A 866 16.61 41.82 2.59
C GLY A 866 15.26 42.43 2.18
N ARG A 867 14.40 41.64 1.54
CA ARG A 867 13.09 42.08 1.04
C ARG A 867 11.95 41.83 2.02
#